data_AF-W4P3R1-F1
#
_entry.id   AF-W4P3R1-F1
#
_cell.length_a   1.000
_cell.length_b   1.000
_cell.length_c   1.000
_cell.angle_alpha   90.00
_cell.angle_beta   90.00
_cell.angle_gamma   90.00
#
_symmetry.space_group_name_H-M   'P 1'
#
loop_
_entity.id
_entity.type
_entity.pdbx_description
1 polymer ?
#
loop_
_entity_poly.entity_id
_entity_poly.type
_entity_poly.pdbx_seq_one_letter_code
_entity_poly.pdbx_strand_id
1 'polypeptide(L)'
;MENWARIIYDCNREIDKLGNHPLTASEMQQVMDKVNMVGSPYEMNRFINAQEVCIKRDNEADTNNCGKEVYLKIFDPMEISSGQSRYQIARQPKFKTADKMGGDRRGDVMLLINGMPVIHIELKRSKVDVSQACFQIKRYVHEGVFQSGIFSMVQIYVAMTPEETLYFANPGTEDRFQPQFYFHWEDFNNVIVSDWRQVATNLLSIPMAHQMVGFYTIADDKDKTLKVLRSYQYFAVSKISDRVKETNWDDHLHRGGYIWHTTGSGKTMSSFKSAELIAKSGDADKVVFLLDRIELALQSLDEYRGFAGESDEIQDTADTSVLLAKLKSIDNDDRLIVTSIQKMSNLKEGAAISNGGTITKELLDKIGKKRLVFIIDECHRSVFGDMLVSIKHTFPRALLFGFTGTPVFEENAKHEITTETLFGDMLHKYTIASGIPDGNVLGFDPYMVNTYDDNELRELVAFHQIDLKLKERNPEEVGTKKTVEEYLHLIDQDEELAKIYDRFVNQLQMPESYTENGRPMRGIEAYLPKDIYQCDKHHIVVANDIMKSRGKLSKNGKFHAMLATKNIPEAIAYYQLFKQYHPSLNVVAVFDNNIDNSDGGIVREDAIKEMLNDYNARYGMNYKLANYAQYKKDVAKRLAHKKPYIGIENDHTKQIDLLIVVTQMLTGYDSKWINTLYVDKVMKYVDVIQAFSRTNRLFGPDKPFGTIKYYAYPYTMEQNINDALEVYVDRPLGVFVDKLEKNLSNINQRFLSIRDIFRSHNIMNFEKLPDTREDRNMFAKCFSEMTHLLEAAKLQGFVWRRANMSSSMAVPIQRSRLNWTSRPISSCFSATVSSLNQVILVTPKTPGSIRLIPISRKQVQVLSMRSISTPSFRSSSRTSIRRGRAAR
;
A
#
# COMPACT_ATOMS: atom_id res chain seq x y z
N MET A 1 31.36 12.17 -23.52
CA MET A 1 32.19 13.22 -22.88
C MET A 1 32.29 14.42 -23.82
N GLU A 2 33.06 14.39 -24.90
CA GLU A 2 33.19 15.50 -25.89
C GLU A 2 31.88 16.20 -26.28
N ASN A 3 30.86 15.46 -26.73
CA ASN A 3 29.55 16.04 -27.08
C ASN A 3 28.86 16.74 -25.89
N TRP A 4 29.04 16.26 -24.67
CA TRP A 4 28.52 16.90 -23.46
C TRP A 4 29.33 18.15 -23.11
N ALA A 5 30.66 18.10 -23.17
CA ALA A 5 31.54 19.27 -22.98
C ALA A 5 31.17 20.43 -23.91
N ARG A 6 30.91 20.13 -25.20
CA ARG A 6 30.41 21.11 -26.17
C ARG A 6 29.04 21.69 -25.80
N ILE A 7 28.13 20.88 -25.25
CA ILE A 7 26.80 21.37 -24.84
C ILE A 7 26.91 22.23 -23.57
N ILE A 8 27.72 21.83 -22.58
CA ILE A 8 28.03 22.67 -21.41
C ILE A 8 28.62 24.01 -21.86
N TYR A 9 29.57 23.99 -22.81
CA TYR A 9 30.12 25.22 -23.39
C TYR A 9 29.05 26.07 -24.05
N ASP A 10 28.30 25.52 -25.00
CA ASP A 10 27.28 26.25 -25.75
C ASP A 10 26.17 26.82 -24.86
N CYS A 11 25.89 26.18 -23.71
CA CYS A 11 24.88 26.61 -22.72
C CYS A 11 25.42 27.48 -21.57
N ASN A 12 26.71 27.85 -21.59
CA ASN A 12 27.33 28.69 -20.55
C ASN A 12 28.32 29.71 -21.15
N ARG A 13 27.94 30.34 -22.27
CA ARG A 13 28.79 31.30 -23.02
C ARG A 13 28.78 32.73 -22.45
N GLU A 14 28.19 32.93 -21.29
CA GLU A 14 28.24 34.18 -20.55
C GLU A 14 29.69 34.50 -20.13
N ILE A 15 30.03 35.78 -20.06
CA ILE A 15 31.42 36.27 -19.91
C ILE A 15 32.02 35.98 -18.52
N ASP A 16 31.16 35.76 -17.53
CA ASP A 16 31.42 35.34 -16.16
C ASP A 16 31.48 33.81 -15.98
N LYS A 17 31.17 33.04 -17.03
CA LYS A 17 31.20 31.57 -17.04
C LYS A 17 32.33 31.02 -17.92
N LEU A 18 32.10 30.91 -19.23
CA LEU A 18 33.07 30.37 -20.20
C LEU A 18 33.36 31.31 -21.37
N GLY A 19 32.50 32.31 -21.62
CA GLY A 19 32.64 33.27 -22.71
C GLY A 19 32.83 32.61 -24.09
N ASN A 20 34.03 32.82 -24.66
CA ASN A 20 34.45 32.24 -25.94
C ASN A 20 35.50 31.11 -25.79
N HIS A 21 35.70 30.60 -24.57
CA HIS A 21 36.77 29.67 -24.22
C HIS A 21 36.18 28.33 -23.73
N PRO A 22 36.10 27.29 -24.60
CA PRO A 22 35.59 25.98 -24.24
C PRO A 22 36.27 25.34 -23.01
N LEU A 23 35.63 24.32 -22.45
CA LEU A 23 36.21 23.55 -21.36
C LEU A 23 37.50 22.86 -21.81
N THR A 24 38.54 22.93 -20.99
CA THR A 24 39.75 22.12 -21.14
C THR A 24 39.48 20.65 -20.81
N ALA A 25 40.45 19.78 -21.10
CA ALA A 25 40.37 18.37 -20.72
C ALA A 25 40.32 18.18 -19.19
N SER A 26 41.02 19.02 -18.43
CA SER A 26 41.05 19.01 -16.96
C SER A 26 39.79 19.62 -16.34
N GLU A 27 39.26 20.72 -16.88
CA GLU A 27 37.95 21.26 -16.50
C GLU A 27 36.81 20.26 -16.74
N MET A 28 36.80 19.57 -17.89
CA MET A 28 35.82 18.51 -18.14
C MET A 28 36.05 17.28 -17.24
N GLN A 29 37.30 17.00 -16.85
CA GLN A 29 37.59 15.96 -15.86
C GLN A 29 37.05 16.33 -14.48
N GLN A 30 37.13 17.60 -14.03
CA GLN A 30 36.49 18.05 -12.78
C GLN A 30 34.97 17.81 -12.78
N VAL A 31 34.29 18.05 -13.91
CA VAL A 31 32.86 17.70 -14.07
C VAL A 31 32.66 16.18 -13.93
N MET A 32 33.46 15.38 -14.64
CA MET A 32 33.36 13.92 -14.57
C MET A 32 33.70 13.34 -13.20
N ASP A 33 34.62 13.95 -12.45
CA ASP A 33 34.99 13.52 -11.10
C ASP A 33 33.85 13.77 -10.13
N LYS A 34 33.15 14.91 -10.21
CA LYS A 34 31.93 15.15 -9.44
C LYS A 34 30.84 14.13 -9.76
N VAL A 35 30.69 13.75 -11.04
CA VAL A 35 29.76 12.68 -11.48
C VAL A 35 30.19 11.29 -10.95
N ASN A 36 31.49 11.02 -10.80
CA ASN A 36 32.01 9.76 -10.26
C ASN A 36 32.01 9.70 -8.72
N MET A 37 31.95 10.85 -8.02
CA MET A 37 31.81 10.92 -6.57
C MET A 37 30.38 10.60 -6.09
N VAL A 38 29.40 10.67 -6.99
CA VAL A 38 27.99 10.35 -6.74
C VAL A 38 27.81 8.82 -6.68
N GLY A 39 27.56 8.29 -5.48
CA GLY A 39 27.54 6.84 -5.22
C GLY A 39 26.21 6.13 -5.55
N SER A 40 25.14 6.86 -5.85
CA SER A 40 23.80 6.28 -6.07
C SER A 40 22.94 7.06 -7.07
N PRO A 41 21.95 6.42 -7.73
CA PRO A 41 20.97 7.14 -8.57
C PRO A 41 20.13 8.16 -7.79
N TYR A 42 19.98 7.93 -6.48
CA TYR A 42 19.35 8.86 -5.54
C TYR A 42 20.12 10.20 -5.47
N GLU A 43 21.42 10.14 -5.21
CA GLU A 43 22.29 11.32 -5.22
C GLU A 43 22.45 11.90 -6.63
N MET A 44 22.45 11.07 -7.68
CA MET A 44 22.53 11.52 -9.07
C MET A 44 21.32 12.32 -9.50
N ASN A 45 20.12 11.97 -9.00
CA ASN A 45 18.93 12.76 -9.22
C ASN A 45 19.03 14.15 -8.58
N ARG A 46 19.59 14.24 -7.37
CA ARG A 46 19.90 15.52 -6.71
C ARG A 46 20.97 16.31 -7.48
N PHE A 47 22.02 15.67 -7.99
CA PHE A 47 23.06 16.31 -8.80
C PHE A 47 22.49 16.90 -10.11
N ILE A 48 21.64 16.16 -10.82
CA ILE A 48 20.99 16.64 -12.05
C ILE A 48 20.01 17.78 -11.74
N ASN A 49 19.18 17.63 -10.70
CA ASN A 49 18.18 18.64 -10.33
C ASN A 49 18.73 19.84 -9.53
N ALA A 50 20.02 19.82 -9.16
CA ALA A 50 20.76 21.00 -8.69
C ALA A 50 21.10 21.99 -9.82
N GLN A 51 20.81 21.64 -11.08
CA GLN A 51 20.90 22.46 -12.30
C GLN A 51 22.30 22.86 -12.76
N GLU A 52 23.21 23.20 -11.84
CA GLU A 52 24.56 23.67 -12.13
C GLU A 52 25.66 22.83 -11.48
N VAL A 53 26.83 22.77 -12.12
CA VAL A 53 28.05 22.17 -11.58
C VAL A 53 29.14 23.23 -11.46
N CYS A 54 29.64 23.47 -10.25
CA CYS A 54 30.83 24.30 -10.04
C CYS A 54 32.08 23.59 -10.59
N ILE A 55 32.94 24.32 -11.30
CA ILE A 55 34.34 23.92 -11.60
C ILE A 55 35.29 25.08 -11.32
N LYS A 56 36.57 24.78 -11.14
CA LYS A 56 37.64 25.79 -11.17
C LYS A 56 38.21 25.90 -12.58
N ARG A 57 38.20 27.10 -13.17
CA ARG A 57 38.76 27.34 -14.51
C ARG A 57 40.27 27.23 -14.50
N ASP A 58 40.82 26.56 -15.50
CA ASP A 58 42.26 26.43 -15.77
C ASP A 58 42.66 26.85 -17.20
N ASN A 59 41.70 27.24 -18.04
CA ASN A 59 41.95 27.76 -19.38
C ASN A 59 42.64 29.14 -19.34
N GLU A 60 43.97 29.19 -19.48
CA GLU A 60 44.78 30.43 -19.46
C GLU A 60 44.35 31.49 -20.50
N ALA A 61 43.64 31.10 -21.56
CA ALA A 61 43.10 32.04 -22.54
C ALA A 61 41.85 32.79 -22.03
N ASP A 62 41.13 32.25 -21.04
CA ASP A 62 40.03 32.94 -20.35
C ASP A 62 40.60 33.87 -19.27
N THR A 63 41.13 35.02 -19.71
CA THR A 63 41.73 36.02 -18.81
C THR A 63 40.74 36.63 -17.81
N ASN A 64 39.44 36.44 -18.01
CA ASN A 64 38.41 36.89 -17.09
C ASN A 64 38.23 35.91 -15.92
N ASN A 65 38.24 34.61 -16.17
CA ASN A 65 37.81 33.61 -15.18
C ASN A 65 38.85 32.56 -14.81
N CYS A 66 39.99 32.46 -15.51
CA CYS A 66 41.06 31.51 -15.16
C CYS A 66 41.46 31.63 -13.67
N GLY A 67 41.55 30.48 -12.99
CA GLY A 67 41.83 30.39 -11.56
C GLY A 67 40.63 30.63 -10.63
N LYS A 68 39.47 31.09 -11.13
CA LYS A 68 38.23 31.25 -10.35
C LYS A 68 37.36 29.99 -10.38
N GLU A 69 36.42 29.92 -9.44
CA GLU A 69 35.31 28.97 -9.50
C GLU A 69 34.13 29.57 -10.29
N VAL A 70 33.52 28.79 -11.18
CA VAL A 70 32.36 29.17 -12.00
C VAL A 70 31.31 28.06 -11.95
N TYR A 71 30.03 28.43 -12.01
CA TYR A 71 28.89 27.50 -11.95
C TYR A 71 28.31 27.29 -13.35
N LEU A 72 28.35 26.05 -13.85
CA LEU A 72 27.97 25.71 -15.22
C LEU A 72 26.64 24.96 -15.25
N LYS A 73 25.64 25.54 -15.91
CA LYS A 73 24.32 24.95 -16.15
C LYS A 73 24.46 23.65 -16.95
N ILE A 74 23.97 22.55 -16.37
CA ILE A 74 23.93 21.21 -16.97
C ILE A 74 22.49 20.76 -17.27
N PHE A 75 21.51 21.21 -16.49
CA PHE A 75 20.09 20.86 -16.63
C PHE A 75 19.21 21.98 -16.06
N ASP A 76 17.94 21.97 -16.44
CA ASP A 76 16.92 22.84 -15.86
C ASP A 76 15.55 22.18 -16.06
N PRO A 77 14.81 21.83 -14.99
CA PRO A 77 13.49 21.22 -15.11
C PRO A 77 12.47 22.09 -15.87
N MET A 78 12.59 23.42 -15.84
CA MET A 78 11.63 24.37 -16.40
C MET A 78 11.91 24.72 -17.87
N GLU A 79 13.15 24.61 -18.34
CA GLU A 79 13.50 24.89 -19.75
C GLU A 79 13.04 23.80 -20.72
N ILE A 80 11.74 23.79 -20.99
CA ILE A 80 11.11 22.86 -21.94
C ILE A 80 10.52 23.66 -23.11
N SER A 81 10.81 23.23 -24.34
CA SER A 81 10.34 23.82 -25.62
C SER A 81 10.76 25.26 -25.94
N SER A 82 11.18 26.09 -24.97
CA SER A 82 11.59 27.50 -25.18
C SER A 82 12.94 27.90 -24.57
N GLY A 83 13.61 26.98 -23.85
CA GLY A 83 14.93 27.22 -23.26
C GLY A 83 16.12 26.79 -24.13
N GLN A 84 17.29 26.69 -23.52
CA GLN A 84 18.53 26.23 -24.19
C GLN A 84 18.66 24.70 -24.25
N SER A 85 17.73 23.97 -23.61
CA SER A 85 17.78 22.51 -23.48
C SER A 85 17.85 21.77 -24.82
N ARG A 86 18.80 20.83 -24.91
CA ARG A 86 19.11 20.07 -26.13
C ARG A 86 18.77 18.59 -25.98
N TYR A 87 17.83 18.13 -26.79
CA TYR A 87 17.39 16.74 -26.83
C TYR A 87 18.14 15.96 -27.91
N GLN A 88 18.70 14.80 -27.54
CA GLN A 88 19.46 13.93 -28.44
C GLN A 88 19.09 12.46 -28.22
N ILE A 89 19.24 11.62 -29.26
CA ILE A 89 18.98 10.18 -29.18
C ILE A 89 20.24 9.43 -29.60
N ALA A 90 20.82 8.65 -28.69
CA ALA A 90 21.92 7.75 -28.99
C ALA A 90 21.37 6.36 -29.34
N ARG A 91 21.72 5.84 -30.52
CA ARG A 91 21.29 4.52 -31.01
C ARG A 91 22.44 3.52 -30.93
N GLN A 92 22.12 2.29 -30.48
CA GLN A 92 23.07 1.20 -30.27
C GLN A 92 24.32 1.59 -29.45
N PRO A 93 24.17 2.30 -28.31
CA PRO A 93 25.30 2.76 -27.49
C PRO A 93 26.17 1.58 -27.01
N LYS A 94 27.48 1.72 -27.16
CA LYS A 94 28.46 0.73 -26.69
C LYS A 94 28.84 1.04 -25.24
N PHE A 95 28.85 0.00 -24.41
CA PHE A 95 29.23 0.08 -23.00
C PHE A 95 30.45 -0.80 -22.74
N LYS A 96 31.42 -0.28 -22.01
CA LYS A 96 32.53 -1.09 -21.47
C LYS A 96 32.05 -1.77 -20.19
N THR A 97 32.33 -3.06 -20.04
CA THR A 97 32.07 -3.81 -18.80
C THR A 97 33.21 -3.62 -17.80
N ALA A 98 32.92 -3.78 -16.50
CA ALA A 98 33.95 -3.72 -15.47
C ALA A 98 34.98 -4.86 -15.60
N ASP A 99 34.51 -6.06 -15.94
CA ASP A 99 35.36 -7.19 -16.34
C ASP A 99 35.72 -7.12 -17.83
N LYS A 100 37.02 -7.19 -18.13
CA LYS A 100 37.56 -7.21 -19.50
C LYS A 100 37.38 -8.56 -20.21
N MET A 101 37.17 -9.67 -19.49
CA MET A 101 36.85 -10.96 -20.09
C MET A 101 35.40 -11.04 -20.61
N GLY A 102 34.48 -10.33 -19.95
CA GLY A 102 33.07 -10.25 -20.35
C GLY A 102 32.81 -9.60 -21.72
N GLY A 103 33.74 -8.77 -22.21
CA GLY A 103 33.62 -8.02 -23.47
C GLY A 103 32.56 -6.89 -23.44
N ASP A 104 32.68 -5.93 -24.35
CA ASP A 104 31.75 -4.79 -24.44
C ASP A 104 30.26 -5.24 -24.58
N ARG A 105 29.36 -4.38 -24.13
CA ARG A 105 27.90 -4.49 -24.33
C ARG A 105 27.40 -3.43 -25.30
N ARG A 106 26.18 -3.63 -25.79
CA ARG A 106 25.51 -2.71 -26.71
C ARG A 106 24.03 -2.63 -26.32
N GLY A 107 23.64 -1.50 -25.74
CA GLY A 107 22.22 -1.20 -25.47
C GLY A 107 21.47 -0.85 -26.74
N ASP A 108 20.15 -0.66 -26.68
CA ASP A 108 19.36 -0.34 -27.87
C ASP A 108 19.24 1.16 -28.18
N VAL A 109 18.67 1.94 -27.26
CA VAL A 109 18.46 3.39 -27.42
C VAL A 109 18.65 4.11 -26.07
N MET A 110 19.25 5.29 -26.07
CA MET A 110 19.25 6.22 -24.93
C MET A 110 18.69 7.58 -25.35
N LEU A 111 17.87 8.17 -24.48
CA LEU A 111 17.45 9.56 -24.59
C LEU A 111 18.41 10.42 -23.75
N LEU A 112 18.96 11.45 -24.38
CA LEU A 112 19.93 12.37 -23.80
C LEU A 112 19.29 13.75 -23.68
N ILE A 113 19.38 14.36 -22.50
CA ILE A 113 19.05 15.77 -22.27
C ILE A 113 20.35 16.50 -21.95
N ASN A 114 20.62 17.59 -22.66
CA ASN A 114 21.87 18.34 -22.62
C ASN A 114 23.13 17.48 -22.84
N GLY A 115 22.99 16.34 -23.50
CA GLY A 115 24.08 15.37 -23.72
C GLY A 115 24.29 14.36 -22.59
N MET A 116 23.54 14.45 -21.49
CA MET A 116 23.53 13.48 -20.37
C MET A 116 22.55 12.33 -20.67
N PRO A 117 22.96 11.05 -20.62
CA PRO A 117 22.07 9.91 -20.88
C PRO A 117 21.19 9.63 -19.65
N VAL A 118 19.97 10.15 -19.67
CA VAL A 118 19.06 10.12 -18.51
C VAL A 118 17.97 9.05 -18.59
N ILE A 119 17.64 8.56 -19.79
CA ILE A 119 16.72 7.43 -19.97
C ILE A 119 17.36 6.37 -20.88
N HIS A 120 17.45 5.13 -20.42
CA HIS A 120 17.87 3.98 -21.22
C HIS A 120 16.68 3.11 -21.62
N ILE A 121 16.56 2.81 -22.90
CA ILE A 121 15.48 2.03 -23.50
C ILE A 121 16.07 0.74 -24.09
N GLU A 122 15.55 -0.40 -23.66
CA GLU A 122 15.94 -1.73 -24.10
C GLU A 122 14.78 -2.38 -24.86
N LEU A 123 15.02 -2.78 -26.12
CA LEU A 123 13.98 -3.14 -27.07
C LEU A 123 13.98 -4.64 -27.37
N LYS A 124 12.81 -5.27 -27.47
CA LYS A 124 12.69 -6.66 -27.93
C LYS A 124 11.61 -6.77 -29.01
N ARG A 125 11.76 -7.75 -29.90
CA ARG A 125 10.81 -8.01 -31.00
C ARG A 125 9.48 -8.55 -30.46
N SER A 126 8.40 -8.40 -31.22
CA SER A 126 7.10 -9.01 -30.94
C SER A 126 7.19 -10.49 -30.56
N LYS A 127 6.27 -10.94 -29.70
CA LYS A 127 6.24 -12.31 -29.14
C LYS A 127 7.43 -12.70 -28.24
N VAL A 128 8.31 -11.76 -27.89
CA VAL A 128 9.28 -11.93 -26.79
C VAL A 128 8.73 -11.23 -25.56
N ASP A 129 8.66 -11.96 -24.45
CA ASP A 129 8.20 -11.44 -23.15
C ASP A 129 9.04 -10.23 -22.68
N VAL A 130 8.39 -9.15 -22.23
CA VAL A 130 9.05 -7.87 -21.87
C VAL A 130 10.08 -8.04 -20.75
N SER A 131 9.93 -9.05 -19.87
CA SER A 131 10.92 -9.36 -18.82
C SER A 131 12.32 -9.59 -19.38
N GLN A 132 12.45 -10.03 -20.63
CA GLN A 132 13.75 -10.25 -21.26
C GLN A 132 14.53 -8.94 -21.48
N ALA A 133 13.84 -7.80 -21.66
CA ALA A 133 14.46 -6.48 -21.62
C ALA A 133 14.83 -6.10 -20.18
N CYS A 134 13.94 -6.29 -19.20
CA CYS A 134 14.24 -6.03 -17.78
C CYS A 134 15.47 -6.82 -17.28
N PHE A 135 15.60 -8.10 -17.64
CA PHE A 135 16.76 -8.93 -17.32
C PHE A 135 18.04 -8.47 -18.02
N GLN A 136 17.94 -7.93 -19.25
CA GLN A 136 19.11 -7.40 -19.97
C GLN A 136 19.60 -6.08 -19.36
N ILE A 137 18.69 -5.19 -18.94
CA ILE A 137 19.01 -3.99 -18.15
C ILE A 137 19.63 -4.38 -16.79
N LYS A 138 19.03 -5.34 -16.08
CA LYS A 138 19.55 -5.88 -14.80
C LYS A 138 20.98 -6.43 -14.96
N ARG A 139 21.24 -7.13 -16.06
CA ARG A 139 22.58 -7.63 -16.41
C ARG A 139 23.58 -6.50 -16.66
N TYR A 140 23.22 -5.42 -17.33
CA TYR A 140 24.11 -4.27 -17.50
C TYR A 140 24.49 -3.63 -16.15
N VAL A 141 23.54 -3.51 -15.21
CA VAL A 141 23.83 -3.04 -13.84
C VAL A 141 24.80 -3.99 -13.12
N HIS A 142 24.60 -5.31 -13.22
CA HIS A 142 25.51 -6.31 -12.66
C HIS A 142 26.93 -6.22 -13.28
N GLU A 143 27.04 -6.03 -14.60
CA GLU A 143 28.31 -5.94 -15.33
C GLU A 143 29.00 -4.56 -15.20
N GLY A 144 28.48 -3.66 -14.35
CA GLY A 144 29.09 -2.38 -13.97
C GLY A 144 28.74 -1.19 -14.88
N VAL A 145 27.95 -1.38 -15.93
CA VAL A 145 27.73 -0.40 -17.02
C VAL A 145 27.20 0.94 -16.52
N PHE A 146 26.28 0.92 -15.56
CA PHE A 146 25.59 2.11 -15.04
C PHE A 146 26.12 2.55 -13.65
N GLN A 147 27.30 2.08 -13.25
CA GLN A 147 27.87 2.35 -11.91
C GLN A 147 28.92 3.48 -11.90
N SER A 148 29.41 3.93 -13.06
CA SER A 148 30.44 4.97 -13.14
C SER A 148 30.46 5.70 -14.49
N GLY A 149 31.15 6.83 -14.56
CA GLY A 149 31.24 7.67 -15.74
C GLY A 149 29.88 8.24 -16.16
N ILE A 150 29.79 8.70 -17.41
CA ILE A 150 28.60 9.41 -17.91
C ILE A 150 27.32 8.54 -17.92
N PHE A 151 27.44 7.22 -17.84
CA PHE A 151 26.29 6.31 -17.83
C PHE A 151 25.67 6.08 -16.44
N SER A 152 26.31 6.51 -15.36
CA SER A 152 25.69 6.56 -14.02
C SER A 152 24.53 7.55 -13.92
N MET A 153 24.41 8.46 -14.90
CA MET A 153 23.35 9.48 -15.02
C MET A 153 21.96 8.91 -15.34
N VAL A 154 21.82 7.64 -15.74
CA VAL A 154 20.52 7.08 -16.11
C VAL A 154 19.56 7.08 -14.92
N GLN A 155 18.46 7.83 -15.04
CA GLN A 155 17.42 7.99 -14.03
C GLN A 155 16.30 6.98 -14.20
N ILE A 156 15.89 6.72 -15.45
CA ILE A 156 14.75 5.88 -15.79
C ILE A 156 15.18 4.79 -16.80
N TYR A 157 14.70 3.58 -16.56
CA TYR A 157 14.79 2.44 -17.46
C TYR A 157 13.44 2.19 -18.12
N VAL A 158 13.47 1.86 -19.41
CA VAL A 158 12.29 1.46 -20.19
C VAL A 158 12.58 0.13 -20.88
N ALA A 159 11.73 -0.85 -20.63
CA ALA A 159 11.77 -2.19 -21.23
C ALA A 159 10.56 -2.33 -22.15
N MET A 160 10.77 -2.48 -23.46
CA MET A 160 9.70 -2.33 -24.45
C MET A 160 9.71 -3.41 -25.53
N THR A 161 8.51 -3.92 -25.81
CA THR A 161 8.14 -4.70 -27.00
C THR A 161 7.10 -3.89 -27.79
N PRO A 162 6.71 -4.29 -29.03
CA PRO A 162 5.67 -3.57 -29.75
C PRO A 162 4.26 -3.73 -29.17
N GLU A 163 4.07 -4.66 -28.24
CA GLU A 163 2.77 -5.00 -27.61
C GLU A 163 2.69 -4.68 -26.10
N GLU A 164 3.81 -4.35 -25.46
CA GLU A 164 3.94 -4.23 -24.00
C GLU A 164 5.15 -3.36 -23.63
N THR A 165 4.95 -2.37 -22.75
CA THR A 165 6.04 -1.55 -22.17
C THR A 165 5.98 -1.54 -20.65
N LEU A 166 7.16 -1.60 -20.02
CA LEU A 166 7.38 -1.34 -18.60
C LEU A 166 8.41 -0.21 -18.43
N TYR A 167 8.19 0.70 -17.49
CA TYR A 167 9.17 1.69 -17.05
C TYR A 167 9.41 1.64 -15.55
N PHE A 168 10.62 2.01 -15.11
CA PHE A 168 11.01 2.03 -13.69
C PHE A 168 12.19 2.96 -13.43
N ALA A 169 12.29 3.47 -12.21
CA ALA A 169 13.46 4.24 -11.76
C ALA A 169 14.71 3.35 -11.68
N ASN A 170 15.90 3.93 -11.86
CA ASN A 170 17.16 3.22 -11.69
C ASN A 170 17.36 2.82 -10.21
N PRO A 171 17.36 1.52 -9.86
CA PRO A 171 17.42 1.08 -8.47
C PRO A 171 18.86 1.02 -7.93
N GLY A 172 19.87 1.28 -8.76
CA GLY A 172 21.29 1.33 -8.42
C GLY A 172 21.99 -0.03 -8.45
N THR A 173 21.49 -1.01 -7.70
CA THR A 173 22.13 -2.33 -7.54
C THR A 173 21.22 -3.47 -8.00
N GLU A 174 21.83 -4.62 -8.35
CA GLU A 174 21.12 -5.77 -8.93
C GLU A 174 20.03 -6.35 -8.01
N ASP A 175 20.30 -6.42 -6.70
CA ASP A 175 19.40 -6.95 -5.66
C ASP A 175 18.11 -6.13 -5.51
N ARG A 176 18.15 -4.85 -5.88
CA ARG A 176 17.02 -3.91 -5.81
C ARG A 176 16.07 -4.00 -7.01
N PHE A 177 16.40 -4.79 -8.05
CA PHE A 177 15.48 -5.06 -9.17
C PHE A 177 14.32 -5.95 -8.74
N GLN A 178 13.19 -5.34 -8.37
CA GLN A 178 11.96 -5.99 -7.89
C GLN A 178 10.78 -5.68 -8.83
N PRO A 179 10.10 -6.68 -9.44
CA PRO A 179 9.07 -6.45 -10.45
C PRO A 179 7.87 -5.57 -10.02
N GLN A 180 7.57 -5.52 -8.73
CA GLN A 180 6.53 -4.65 -8.14
C GLN A 180 6.78 -3.14 -8.28
N PHE A 181 7.95 -2.75 -8.82
CA PHE A 181 8.31 -1.36 -9.15
C PHE A 181 8.47 -1.14 -10.66
N TYR A 182 8.06 -2.10 -11.50
CA TYR A 182 7.98 -1.93 -12.95
C TYR A 182 6.54 -1.58 -13.29
N PHE A 183 6.32 -0.41 -13.87
CA PHE A 183 4.99 0.12 -14.13
C PHE A 183 4.70 0.12 -15.62
N HIS A 184 3.46 -0.22 -15.99
CA HIS A 184 2.96 0.12 -17.32
C HIS A 184 2.68 1.62 -17.41
N TRP A 185 2.66 2.17 -18.61
CA TRP A 185 2.09 3.50 -18.83
C TRP A 185 0.60 3.35 -19.14
N GLU A 186 -0.24 4.10 -18.44
CA GLU A 186 -1.69 4.11 -18.62
C GLU A 186 -2.17 5.47 -19.18
N ASP A 187 -3.40 5.51 -19.68
CA ASP A 187 -4.11 6.74 -20.00
C ASP A 187 -4.74 7.40 -18.75
N PHE A 188 -5.44 8.52 -18.95
CA PHE A 188 -6.14 9.25 -17.88
C PHE A 188 -7.25 8.43 -17.20
N ASN A 189 -7.76 7.38 -17.86
CA ASN A 189 -8.77 6.47 -17.34
C ASN A 189 -8.17 5.24 -16.61
N ASN A 190 -6.84 5.20 -16.47
CA ASN A 190 -6.06 4.09 -15.93
C ASN A 190 -6.17 2.81 -16.79
N VAL A 191 -6.17 2.97 -18.12
CA VAL A 191 -6.11 1.88 -19.10
C VAL A 191 -4.69 1.78 -19.66
N ILE A 192 -4.08 0.59 -19.58
CA ILE A 192 -2.72 0.32 -20.05
C ILE A 192 -2.56 0.63 -21.55
N VAL A 193 -1.58 1.46 -21.89
CA VAL A 193 -1.21 1.83 -23.26
C VAL A 193 -0.21 0.82 -23.82
N SER A 194 -0.71 -0.15 -24.58
CA SER A 194 0.08 -1.27 -25.12
C SER A 194 0.84 -0.95 -26.42
N ASP A 195 0.32 -0.07 -27.28
CA ASP A 195 1.00 0.31 -28.53
C ASP A 195 2.23 1.18 -28.22
N TRP A 196 3.41 0.65 -28.51
CA TRP A 196 4.69 1.35 -28.37
C TRP A 196 4.72 2.73 -29.04
N ARG A 197 3.93 2.98 -30.09
CA ARG A 197 3.82 4.31 -30.73
C ARG A 197 3.14 5.32 -29.81
N GLN A 198 2.09 4.91 -29.11
CA GLN A 198 1.39 5.76 -28.15
C GLN A 198 2.26 5.99 -26.91
N VAL A 199 2.99 4.97 -26.45
CA VAL A 199 3.99 5.14 -25.38
C VAL A 199 5.12 6.10 -25.83
N ALA A 200 5.58 6.01 -27.08
CA ALA A 200 6.57 6.93 -27.62
C ALA A 200 6.06 8.39 -27.67
N THR A 201 4.81 8.60 -28.06
CA THR A 201 4.16 9.93 -28.08
C THR A 201 3.86 10.47 -26.69
N ASN A 202 3.45 9.61 -25.74
CA ASN A 202 2.87 10.04 -24.47
C ASN A 202 3.87 10.05 -23.31
N LEU A 203 4.88 9.18 -23.33
CA LEU A 203 5.89 9.04 -22.26
C LEU A 203 7.30 9.44 -22.70
N LEU A 204 7.71 9.06 -23.91
CA LEU A 204 9.11 9.19 -24.38
C LEU A 204 9.37 10.47 -25.20
N SER A 205 8.33 11.27 -25.46
CA SER A 205 8.40 12.54 -26.20
C SER A 205 8.81 13.70 -25.30
N ILE A 206 9.05 14.88 -25.90
CA ILE A 206 9.10 16.16 -25.18
C ILE A 206 7.69 16.77 -25.27
N PRO A 207 7.08 17.24 -24.16
CA PRO A 207 7.70 17.57 -22.87
C PRO A 207 7.96 16.40 -21.92
N MET A 208 7.23 15.28 -22.06
CA MET A 208 7.10 14.28 -20.99
C MET A 208 8.44 13.71 -20.48
N ALA A 209 9.33 13.25 -21.36
CA ALA A 209 10.60 12.64 -20.97
C ALA A 209 11.51 13.59 -20.18
N HIS A 210 11.41 14.91 -20.40
CA HIS A 210 12.09 15.93 -19.60
C HIS A 210 11.43 16.11 -18.24
N GLN A 211 10.09 16.22 -18.22
CA GLN A 211 9.32 16.33 -16.98
C GLN A 211 9.46 15.08 -16.08
N MET A 212 9.57 13.90 -16.67
CA MET A 212 9.79 12.65 -15.94
C MET A 212 11.13 12.64 -15.19
N VAL A 213 12.17 13.29 -15.72
CA VAL A 213 13.50 13.42 -15.10
C VAL A 213 13.58 14.61 -14.13
N GLY A 214 12.99 15.76 -14.49
CA GLY A 214 13.08 16.99 -13.72
C GLY A 214 12.02 17.15 -12.62
N PHE A 215 10.87 16.50 -12.75
CA PHE A 215 9.72 16.67 -11.85
C PHE A 215 9.18 15.35 -11.30
N TYR A 216 9.02 14.33 -12.13
CA TYR A 216 8.28 13.11 -11.75
C TYR A 216 9.15 11.92 -11.31
N THR A 217 10.45 12.14 -11.10
CA THR A 217 11.28 11.36 -10.18
C THR A 217 11.36 12.02 -8.81
N ILE A 218 11.52 11.19 -7.76
CA ILE A 218 11.73 11.62 -6.38
C ILE A 218 12.97 10.90 -5.83
N ALA A 219 13.93 11.69 -5.35
CA ALA A 219 15.07 11.21 -4.59
C ALA A 219 14.62 11.02 -3.12
N ASP A 220 14.41 9.77 -2.68
CA ASP A 220 14.02 9.45 -1.30
C ASP A 220 15.25 9.20 -0.41
N ASP A 221 15.52 10.12 0.52
CA ASP A 221 16.64 10.08 1.46
C ASP A 221 16.52 8.97 2.50
N LYS A 222 15.29 8.70 2.96
CA LYS A 222 14.99 7.77 4.04
C LYS A 222 15.28 6.32 3.62
N ASP A 223 14.92 5.97 2.38
CA ASP A 223 15.21 4.67 1.78
C ASP A 223 16.55 4.65 1.00
N LYS A 224 17.14 5.82 0.70
CA LYS A 224 18.27 6.03 -0.24
C LYS A 224 18.00 5.33 -1.58
N THR A 225 16.89 5.72 -2.20
CA THR A 225 16.39 5.17 -3.48
C THR A 225 15.85 6.27 -4.38
N LEU A 226 16.05 6.09 -5.69
CA LEU A 226 15.32 6.86 -6.69
C LEU A 226 13.95 6.21 -6.92
N LYS A 227 12.89 7.02 -6.89
CA LYS A 227 11.51 6.62 -7.17
C LYS A 227 11.00 7.39 -8.38
N VAL A 228 10.04 6.84 -9.12
CA VAL A 228 9.37 7.49 -10.25
C VAL A 228 7.86 7.41 -10.04
N LEU A 229 7.13 8.47 -10.39
CA LEU A 229 5.67 8.49 -10.30
C LEU A 229 5.05 7.52 -11.32
N ARG A 230 3.91 6.94 -10.93
CA ARG A 230 3.02 6.18 -11.81
C ARG A 230 2.18 7.13 -12.67
N SER A 231 1.72 6.67 -13.84
CA SER A 231 0.76 7.33 -14.74
C SER A 231 -0.36 8.07 -13.99
N TYR A 232 -1.10 7.37 -13.14
CA TYR A 232 -2.21 7.95 -12.37
C TYR A 232 -1.77 9.05 -11.39
N GLN A 233 -0.53 9.02 -10.91
CA GLN A 233 0.03 10.07 -10.05
C GLN A 233 0.43 11.29 -10.88
N TYR A 234 1.05 11.07 -12.05
CA TYR A 234 1.33 12.13 -13.03
C TYR A 234 0.04 12.88 -13.40
N PHE A 235 -1.03 12.18 -13.79
CA PHE A 235 -2.29 12.83 -14.19
C PHE A 235 -2.91 13.65 -13.05
N ALA A 236 -2.92 13.13 -11.82
CA ALA A 236 -3.40 13.86 -10.65
C ALA A 236 -2.55 15.11 -10.34
N VAL A 237 -1.22 15.00 -10.42
CA VAL A 237 -0.29 16.12 -10.18
C VAL A 237 -0.43 17.19 -11.26
N SER A 238 -0.47 16.78 -12.54
CA SER A 238 -0.70 17.70 -13.67
C SER A 238 -2.02 18.43 -13.52
N LYS A 239 -3.14 17.72 -13.30
CA LYS A 239 -4.46 18.38 -13.22
C LYS A 239 -4.62 19.38 -12.08
N ILE A 240 -3.90 19.22 -10.98
CA ILE A 240 -3.84 20.25 -9.94
C ILE A 240 -3.00 21.45 -10.41
N SER A 241 -1.82 21.23 -11.00
CA SER A 241 -0.99 22.32 -11.55
C SER A 241 -1.70 23.08 -12.67
N ASP A 242 -2.41 22.38 -13.56
CA ASP A 242 -3.22 22.96 -14.64
C ASP A 242 -4.32 23.86 -14.05
N ARG A 243 -5.12 23.34 -13.10
CA ARG A 243 -6.20 24.10 -12.42
C ARG A 243 -5.68 25.35 -11.71
N VAL A 244 -4.48 25.33 -11.13
CA VAL A 244 -3.87 26.52 -10.50
C VAL A 244 -3.44 27.57 -11.53
N LYS A 245 -2.90 27.14 -12.69
CA LYS A 245 -2.51 28.03 -13.79
C LYS A 245 -3.71 28.64 -14.54
N GLU A 246 -4.77 27.86 -14.70
CA GLU A 246 -6.02 28.25 -15.35
C GLU A 246 -6.91 29.14 -14.45
N THR A 247 -6.62 29.24 -13.15
CA THR A 247 -7.40 30.07 -12.22
C THR A 247 -7.15 31.56 -12.49
N ASN A 248 -8.22 32.28 -12.87
CA ASN A 248 -8.22 33.73 -12.90
C ASN A 248 -8.28 34.29 -11.48
N TRP A 249 -7.12 34.55 -10.89
CA TRP A 249 -6.99 34.99 -9.50
C TRP A 249 -7.72 36.30 -9.16
N ASP A 250 -8.13 37.11 -10.15
CA ASP A 250 -8.89 38.36 -9.92
C ASP A 250 -10.39 38.13 -9.68
N ASP A 251 -10.92 36.92 -9.94
CA ASP A 251 -12.32 36.61 -9.63
C ASP A 251 -12.55 36.18 -8.16
N HIS A 252 -13.78 35.78 -7.83
CA HIS A 252 -14.23 35.40 -6.49
C HIS A 252 -14.87 34.00 -6.45
N LEU A 253 -14.71 33.21 -7.51
CA LEU A 253 -15.31 31.88 -7.74
C LEU A 253 -14.27 30.75 -7.67
N HIS A 254 -13.08 31.02 -7.12
CA HIS A 254 -11.95 30.09 -7.00
C HIS A 254 -12.36 28.73 -6.38
N ARG A 255 -12.40 27.70 -7.24
CA ARG A 255 -12.61 26.28 -6.91
C ARG A 255 -11.37 25.48 -7.29
N GLY A 256 -10.89 24.64 -6.37
CA GLY A 256 -9.77 23.73 -6.62
C GLY A 256 -10.28 22.43 -7.21
N GLY A 257 -10.26 21.36 -6.41
CA GLY A 257 -10.85 20.07 -6.76
C GLY A 257 -10.28 18.94 -5.90
N TYR A 258 -10.72 17.70 -6.11
CA TYR A 258 -10.22 16.56 -5.33
C TYR A 258 -9.68 15.41 -6.18
N ILE A 259 -8.77 14.64 -5.58
CA ILE A 259 -8.17 13.43 -6.12
C ILE A 259 -8.68 12.24 -5.32
N TRP A 260 -9.41 11.34 -5.99
CA TRP A 260 -9.90 10.11 -5.37
C TRP A 260 -8.95 8.93 -5.66
N HIS A 261 -7.95 8.74 -4.80
CA HIS A 261 -6.88 7.76 -4.97
C HIS A 261 -6.87 6.74 -3.81
N THR A 262 -6.99 5.46 -4.13
CA THR A 262 -7.19 4.38 -3.15
C THR A 262 -6.11 4.35 -2.05
N THR A 263 -6.51 3.99 -0.83
CA THR A 263 -5.59 3.85 0.32
C THR A 263 -4.60 2.72 0.06
N GLY A 264 -3.37 3.10 -0.29
CA GLY A 264 -2.33 2.20 -0.79
C GLY A 264 -1.59 2.72 -2.03
N SER A 265 -2.25 3.60 -2.81
CA SER A 265 -1.76 4.13 -4.10
C SER A 265 -0.59 5.13 -4.03
N GLY A 266 -0.26 5.66 -2.84
CA GLY A 266 0.80 6.66 -2.67
C GLY A 266 0.35 8.12 -2.71
N LYS A 267 -0.90 8.43 -2.30
CA LYS A 267 -1.46 9.80 -2.21
C LYS A 267 -0.48 10.83 -1.66
N THR A 268 0.07 10.57 -0.48
CA THR A 268 1.09 11.34 0.25
C THR A 268 2.29 11.78 -0.61
N MET A 269 2.68 10.95 -1.59
CA MET A 269 3.78 11.27 -2.52
C MET A 269 3.29 12.17 -3.67
N SER A 270 2.09 11.92 -4.20
CA SER A 270 1.45 12.75 -5.21
C SER A 270 1.10 14.14 -4.69
N SER A 271 0.52 14.23 -3.49
CA SER A 271 0.03 15.47 -2.87
C SER A 271 1.17 16.40 -2.48
N PHE A 272 2.26 15.86 -1.93
CA PHE A 272 3.51 16.60 -1.74
C PHE A 272 4.10 17.08 -3.08
N LYS A 273 4.16 16.21 -4.11
CA LYS A 273 4.72 16.60 -5.42
C LYS A 273 3.91 17.72 -6.08
N SER A 274 2.58 17.72 -5.99
CA SER A 274 1.76 18.86 -6.42
C SER A 274 2.17 20.14 -5.71
N ALA A 275 2.30 20.11 -4.38
CA ALA A 275 2.64 21.29 -3.59
C ALA A 275 4.04 21.84 -3.94
N GLU A 276 5.02 20.95 -4.09
CA GLU A 276 6.39 21.27 -4.50
C GLU A 276 6.43 21.94 -5.89
N LEU A 277 5.70 21.41 -6.88
CA LEU A 277 5.72 21.94 -8.24
C LEU A 277 5.05 23.30 -8.37
N ILE A 278 3.92 23.52 -7.68
CA ILE A 278 3.22 24.82 -7.67
C ILE A 278 4.06 25.89 -6.94
N ALA A 279 4.79 25.50 -5.90
CA ALA A 279 5.75 26.38 -5.26
C ALA A 279 6.91 26.70 -6.21
N LYS A 280 7.52 25.70 -6.86
CA LYS A 280 8.69 25.91 -7.74
C LYS A 280 8.35 26.65 -9.04
N SER A 281 7.13 26.54 -9.57
CA SER A 281 6.69 27.33 -10.74
C SER A 281 6.37 28.79 -10.41
N GLY A 282 5.92 29.08 -9.19
CA GLY A 282 5.46 30.42 -8.79
C GLY A 282 4.05 30.76 -9.27
N ASP A 283 3.24 29.76 -9.65
CA ASP A 283 1.82 29.94 -9.98
C ASP A 283 0.98 30.37 -8.75
N ALA A 284 1.52 30.18 -7.53
CA ALA A 284 0.98 30.67 -6.27
C ALA A 284 2.04 31.41 -5.43
N ASP A 285 1.58 32.34 -4.59
CA ASP A 285 2.46 33.14 -3.70
C ASP A 285 2.77 32.40 -2.40
N LYS A 286 1.83 31.56 -1.93
CA LYS A 286 2.00 30.63 -0.81
C LYS A 286 1.24 29.33 -1.10
N VAL A 287 1.93 28.21 -0.95
CA VAL A 287 1.38 26.86 -1.02
C VAL A 287 1.43 26.26 0.38
N VAL A 288 0.27 26.00 0.97
CA VAL A 288 0.15 25.46 2.33
C VAL A 288 -0.28 23.99 2.25
N PHE A 289 0.65 23.11 2.56
CA PHE A 289 0.44 21.67 2.63
C PHE A 289 -0.03 21.29 4.04
N LEU A 290 -1.27 20.81 4.12
CA LEU A 290 -1.99 20.56 5.37
C LEU A 290 -2.05 19.07 5.70
N LEU A 291 -1.63 18.74 6.91
CA LEU A 291 -1.62 17.38 7.45
C LEU A 291 -2.77 17.19 8.46
N ASP A 292 -3.43 16.03 8.40
CA ASP A 292 -4.32 15.59 9.48
C ASP A 292 -3.52 15.17 10.74
N ARG A 293 -4.23 15.05 11.86
CA ARG A 293 -3.87 14.75 13.26
C ARG A 293 -2.39 14.51 13.56
N ILE A 294 -1.94 15.11 14.67
CA ILE A 294 -0.61 15.01 15.32
C ILE A 294 0.11 13.65 15.14
N GLU A 295 -0.59 12.52 15.27
CA GLU A 295 0.00 11.17 15.12
C GLU A 295 0.31 10.78 13.66
N LEU A 296 -0.57 11.15 12.72
CA LEU A 296 -0.34 11.04 11.27
C LEU A 296 0.77 11.99 10.83
N ALA A 297 0.67 13.27 11.23
CA ALA A 297 1.66 14.30 10.94
C ALA A 297 3.09 13.86 11.28
N LEU A 298 3.29 13.15 12.40
CA LEU A 298 4.62 12.69 12.83
C LEU A 298 5.16 11.47 12.06
N GLN A 299 4.34 10.67 11.39
CA GLN A 299 4.83 9.63 10.46
C GLN A 299 5.05 10.23 9.06
N SER A 300 4.12 11.05 8.58
CA SER A 300 4.21 11.61 7.24
C SER A 300 5.30 12.68 7.14
N LEU A 301 5.59 13.45 8.20
CA LEU A 301 6.67 14.46 8.20
C LEU A 301 8.08 13.84 8.15
N ASP A 302 8.29 12.67 8.76
CA ASP A 302 9.51 11.87 8.57
C ASP A 302 9.61 11.30 7.15
N GLU A 303 8.49 11.21 6.41
CA GLU A 303 8.44 10.78 5.01
C GLU A 303 8.60 11.98 4.04
N TYR A 304 8.04 13.16 4.34
CA TYR A 304 8.27 14.39 3.56
C TYR A 304 9.70 14.91 3.67
N ARG A 305 10.33 14.82 4.85
CA ARG A 305 11.78 15.04 5.01
C ARG A 305 12.63 14.07 4.20
N GLY A 306 12.09 12.92 3.82
CA GLY A 306 12.71 12.00 2.88
C GLY A 306 12.66 12.49 1.43
N PHE A 307 11.63 13.24 1.03
CA PHE A 307 11.43 13.71 -0.35
C PHE A 307 12.01 15.11 -0.61
N ALA A 308 12.06 15.96 0.41
CA ALA A 308 12.57 17.33 0.34
C ALA A 308 14.11 17.37 0.26
N GLY A 309 14.65 18.42 -0.37
CA GLY A 309 16.09 18.69 -0.43
C GLY A 309 16.66 19.23 0.88
N GLU A 310 17.99 19.30 0.98
CA GLU A 310 18.65 20.01 2.11
C GLU A 310 18.44 21.53 2.05
N SER A 311 18.04 22.06 0.89
CA SER A 311 17.58 23.44 0.69
C SER A 311 16.17 23.71 1.21
N ASP A 312 15.34 22.67 1.31
CA ASP A 312 13.91 22.80 1.59
C ASP A 312 13.70 22.69 3.11
N GLU A 313 13.93 23.77 3.87
CA GLU A 313 13.81 23.76 5.33
C GLU A 313 12.36 23.50 5.81
N ILE A 314 12.00 22.22 5.96
CA ILE A 314 10.77 21.76 6.64
C ILE A 314 10.90 21.99 8.16
N GLN A 315 10.81 23.26 8.54
CA GLN A 315 10.60 23.73 9.90
C GLN A 315 9.18 23.37 10.34
N ASP A 316 9.02 22.50 11.34
CA ASP A 316 7.72 22.37 12.02
C ASP A 316 7.40 23.72 12.67
N THR A 317 6.26 24.29 12.28
CA THR A 317 5.72 25.52 12.85
C THR A 317 5.22 25.23 14.27
N ALA A 318 6.15 25.03 15.21
CA ALA A 318 5.88 24.60 16.60
C ALA A 318 4.86 25.49 17.32
N ASP A 319 4.76 26.75 16.90
CA ASP A 319 3.80 27.75 17.34
C ASP A 319 3.11 28.42 16.13
N THR A 320 1.83 28.76 16.32
CA THR A 320 0.97 29.52 15.40
C THR A 320 1.61 30.86 14.97
N SER A 321 2.43 31.46 15.84
CA SER A 321 3.20 32.68 15.52
C SER A 321 4.14 32.51 14.33
N VAL A 322 4.79 31.35 14.20
CA VAL A 322 5.74 31.03 13.11
C VAL A 322 5.00 30.79 11.80
N LEU A 323 3.88 30.07 11.85
CA LEU A 323 2.99 29.87 10.70
C LEU A 323 2.50 31.22 10.14
N LEU A 324 2.07 32.12 11.04
CA LEU A 324 1.64 33.46 10.69
C LEU A 324 2.78 34.33 10.12
N ALA A 325 4.04 34.11 10.56
CA ALA A 325 5.21 34.77 9.99
C ALA A 325 5.49 34.32 8.55
N LYS A 326 5.51 33.01 8.27
CA LYS A 326 5.75 32.48 6.91
C LYS A 326 4.64 32.87 5.91
N LEU A 327 3.39 32.95 6.36
CA LEU A 327 2.25 33.47 5.58
C LEU A 327 2.38 34.97 5.27
N LYS A 328 2.87 35.79 6.22
CA LYS A 328 3.20 37.21 5.99
C LYS A 328 4.35 37.37 5.00
N SER A 329 5.38 36.55 5.14
CA SER A 329 6.64 36.61 4.38
C SER A 329 6.46 36.73 2.87
N ILE A 330 7.34 37.51 2.25
CA ILE A 330 7.47 37.65 0.80
C ILE A 330 8.63 36.83 0.23
N ASP A 331 9.34 36.09 1.09
CA ASP A 331 10.44 35.23 0.66
C ASP A 331 9.93 34.03 -0.16
N ASN A 332 10.77 33.61 -1.11
CA ASN A 332 10.57 32.44 -1.95
C ASN A 332 10.80 31.15 -1.16
N ASP A 333 11.72 31.15 -0.19
CA ASP A 333 12.01 29.97 0.63
C ASP A 333 10.84 29.68 1.60
N ASP A 334 10.09 30.71 1.99
CA ASP A 334 8.82 30.59 2.71
C ASP A 334 7.61 30.28 1.80
N ARG A 335 7.78 30.02 0.49
CA ARG A 335 6.64 29.83 -0.44
C ARG A 335 5.89 28.52 -0.18
N LEU A 336 6.60 27.45 0.16
CA LEU A 336 6.00 26.17 0.57
C LEU A 336 5.96 26.07 2.10
N ILE A 337 4.77 25.87 2.65
CA ILE A 337 4.54 25.81 4.10
C ILE A 337 3.90 24.47 4.45
N VAL A 338 4.55 23.67 5.29
CA VAL A 338 3.98 22.42 5.84
C VAL A 338 3.48 22.69 7.26
N THR A 339 2.21 22.38 7.53
CA THR A 339 1.64 22.50 8.89
C THR A 339 0.47 21.54 9.11
N SER A 340 -0.02 21.41 10.34
CA SER A 340 -1.23 20.64 10.63
C SER A 340 -2.48 21.50 10.45
N ILE A 341 -3.59 20.88 10.02
CA ILE A 341 -4.84 21.62 9.84
C ILE A 341 -5.30 22.33 11.12
N GLN A 342 -5.09 21.74 12.29
CA GLN A 342 -5.50 22.34 13.58
C GLN A 342 -4.75 23.67 13.84
N LYS A 343 -3.47 23.77 13.47
CA LYS A 343 -2.70 25.03 13.56
C LYS A 343 -3.26 26.07 12.58
N MET A 344 -3.62 25.64 11.37
CA MET A 344 -4.17 26.51 10.33
C MET A 344 -5.58 27.03 10.66
N SER A 345 -6.49 26.19 11.17
CA SER A 345 -7.86 26.58 11.54
C SER A 345 -7.93 27.50 12.77
N ASN A 346 -6.85 27.58 13.56
CA ASN A 346 -6.73 28.53 14.66
C ASN A 346 -6.39 29.96 14.20
N LEU A 347 -6.03 30.17 12.93
CA LEU A 347 -5.82 31.49 12.33
C LEU A 347 -7.16 32.15 12.00
N LYS A 348 -7.80 32.74 13.02
CA LYS A 348 -9.06 33.48 12.93
C LYS A 348 -8.98 34.83 13.64
N GLU A 349 -9.86 35.75 13.25
CA GLU A 349 -9.98 37.07 13.86
C GLU A 349 -10.17 36.97 15.39
N GLY A 350 -9.46 37.81 16.14
CA GLY A 350 -9.49 37.82 17.61
C GLY A 350 -8.70 36.71 18.30
N ALA A 351 -8.13 35.73 17.57
CA ALA A 351 -7.28 34.71 18.19
C ALA A 351 -6.01 35.32 18.79
N ALA A 352 -5.66 34.92 20.01
CA ALA A 352 -4.47 35.41 20.70
C ALA A 352 -3.17 34.86 20.09
N ILE A 353 -2.13 35.69 20.07
CA ILE A 353 -0.77 35.32 19.63
C ILE A 353 0.12 35.16 20.87
N SER A 354 0.93 34.11 20.89
CA SER A 354 1.88 33.76 21.95
C SER A 354 2.84 34.89 22.37
N ASN A 355 3.25 35.72 21.42
CA ASN A 355 4.11 36.90 21.65
C ASN A 355 3.34 38.15 22.11
N GLY A 356 2.06 38.03 22.43
CA GLY A 356 1.16 39.13 22.76
C GLY A 356 0.39 39.68 21.56
N GLY A 357 -0.79 40.24 21.83
CA GLY A 357 -1.72 40.74 20.81
C GLY A 357 -2.65 39.67 20.22
N THR A 358 -3.48 40.08 19.27
CA THR A 358 -4.46 39.24 18.58
C THR A 358 -4.30 39.31 17.06
N ILE A 359 -4.80 38.30 16.37
CA ILE A 359 -4.93 38.30 14.90
C ILE A 359 -6.06 39.27 14.51
N THR A 360 -5.70 40.36 13.82
CA THR A 360 -6.68 41.34 13.32
C THR A 360 -7.18 40.97 11.93
N LYS A 361 -8.31 41.54 11.52
CA LYS A 361 -8.93 41.27 10.22
C LYS A 361 -8.09 41.78 9.06
N GLU A 362 -7.51 42.98 9.17
CA GLU A 362 -6.70 43.61 8.13
C GLU A 362 -5.44 42.78 7.81
N LEU A 363 -4.92 42.05 8.80
CA LEU A 363 -3.82 41.11 8.61
C LEU A 363 -4.26 39.87 7.83
N LEU A 364 -5.43 39.31 8.13
CA LEU A 364 -6.00 38.18 7.40
C LEU A 364 -6.34 38.58 5.97
N ASP A 365 -6.96 39.75 5.76
CA ASP A 365 -7.24 40.32 4.44
C ASP A 365 -5.95 40.57 3.63
N LYS A 366 -4.87 41.03 4.28
CA LYS A 366 -3.56 41.21 3.63
C LYS A 366 -2.93 39.88 3.20
N ILE A 367 -3.16 38.79 3.93
CA ILE A 367 -2.72 37.44 3.54
C ILE A 367 -3.65 36.87 2.45
N GLY A 368 -4.97 37.01 2.57
CA GLY A 368 -5.98 36.55 1.60
C GLY A 368 -6.02 37.31 0.27
N LYS A 369 -5.26 38.40 0.15
CA LYS A 369 -4.98 39.06 -1.13
C LYS A 369 -3.93 38.33 -1.98
N LYS A 370 -3.08 37.48 -1.37
CA LYS A 370 -2.11 36.63 -2.07
C LYS A 370 -2.80 35.49 -2.81
N ARG A 371 -2.13 34.93 -3.81
CA ARG A 371 -2.49 33.66 -4.47
C ARG A 371 -2.21 32.49 -3.51
N LEU A 372 -3.22 32.09 -2.75
CA LEU A 372 -3.15 31.03 -1.74
C LEU A 372 -3.65 29.70 -2.30
N VAL A 373 -2.80 28.66 -2.23
CA VAL A 373 -3.16 27.27 -2.54
C VAL A 373 -3.02 26.41 -1.28
N PHE A 374 -4.07 25.70 -0.90
CA PHE A 374 -4.05 24.67 0.13
C PHE A 374 -4.10 23.28 -0.51
N ILE A 375 -3.22 22.37 -0.09
CA ILE A 375 -3.29 20.95 -0.47
C ILE A 375 -3.36 20.11 0.80
N ILE A 376 -4.41 19.30 0.94
CA ILE A 376 -4.67 18.46 2.11
C ILE A 376 -4.40 17.01 1.73
N ASP A 377 -3.57 16.30 2.50
CA ASP A 377 -3.34 14.85 2.35
C ASP A 377 -4.22 14.02 3.30
N GLU A 378 -4.62 12.82 2.86
CA GLU A 378 -5.54 11.90 3.56
C GLU A 378 -6.75 12.61 4.20
N CYS A 379 -7.55 13.31 3.40
CA CYS A 379 -8.71 14.04 3.91
C CYS A 379 -9.77 13.08 4.52
N HIS A 380 -9.81 13.04 5.86
CA HIS A 380 -10.76 12.24 6.64
C HIS A 380 -12.03 13.04 7.03
N ARG A 381 -13.12 12.35 7.35
CA ARG A 381 -14.42 12.98 7.69
C ARG A 381 -14.36 13.93 8.89
N SER A 382 -13.57 13.62 9.93
CA SER A 382 -13.34 14.54 11.06
C SER A 382 -12.51 15.79 10.71
N VAL A 383 -12.10 15.94 9.45
CA VAL A 383 -11.30 17.07 8.92
C VAL A 383 -12.16 17.97 8.02
N PHE A 384 -13.13 17.38 7.30
CA PHE A 384 -14.07 18.07 6.41
C PHE A 384 -15.05 19.03 7.11
N GLY A 385 -15.22 18.90 8.43
CA GLY A 385 -16.08 19.79 9.22
C GLY A 385 -15.49 21.18 9.46
N ASP A 386 -15.82 21.77 10.61
CA ASP A 386 -15.58 23.17 10.98
C ASP A 386 -14.17 23.72 10.68
N MET A 387 -13.13 22.87 10.70
CA MET A 387 -11.76 23.29 10.43
C MET A 387 -11.54 23.74 8.97
N LEU A 388 -11.97 22.96 7.97
CA LEU A 388 -11.83 23.37 6.56
C LEU A 388 -12.83 24.48 6.19
N VAL A 389 -14.04 24.43 6.75
CA VAL A 389 -15.02 25.51 6.62
C VAL A 389 -14.46 26.83 7.18
N SER A 390 -13.85 26.81 8.36
CA SER A 390 -13.20 27.98 8.95
C SER A 390 -12.03 28.49 8.09
N ILE A 391 -11.21 27.61 7.52
CA ILE A 391 -10.10 28.03 6.64
C ILE A 391 -10.62 28.70 5.35
N LYS A 392 -11.70 28.16 4.74
CA LYS A 392 -12.33 28.77 3.55
C LYS A 392 -13.09 30.06 3.88
N HIS A 393 -13.63 30.21 5.09
CA HIS A 393 -14.19 31.48 5.58
C HIS A 393 -13.10 32.54 5.85
N THR A 394 -11.96 32.17 6.44
CA THR A 394 -10.82 33.08 6.62
C THR A 394 -10.18 33.48 5.28
N PHE A 395 -10.11 32.55 4.31
CA PHE A 395 -9.44 32.77 3.02
C PHE A 395 -10.36 32.37 1.84
N PRO A 396 -11.42 33.16 1.53
CA PRO A 396 -12.41 32.79 0.50
C PRO A 396 -11.81 32.66 -0.90
N ARG A 397 -10.81 33.48 -1.25
CA ARG A 397 -10.05 33.42 -2.51
C ARG A 397 -8.98 32.33 -2.57
N ALA A 398 -8.87 31.44 -1.57
CA ALA A 398 -7.92 30.34 -1.65
C ALA A 398 -8.44 29.16 -2.48
N LEU A 399 -7.57 28.55 -3.28
CA LEU A 399 -7.82 27.24 -3.90
C LEU A 399 -7.56 26.14 -2.86
N LEU A 400 -8.46 25.18 -2.74
CA LEU A 400 -8.32 24.02 -1.86
C LEU A 400 -8.30 22.76 -2.72
N PHE A 401 -7.28 21.91 -2.53
CA PHE A 401 -7.18 20.60 -3.17
C PHE A 401 -7.13 19.48 -2.14
N GLY A 402 -7.97 18.46 -2.31
CA GLY A 402 -8.11 17.35 -1.36
C GLY A 402 -7.69 16.00 -1.93
N PHE A 403 -6.81 15.29 -1.24
CA PHE A 403 -6.44 13.90 -1.56
C PHE A 403 -7.12 12.93 -0.60
N THR A 404 -8.04 12.08 -1.09
CA THR A 404 -8.75 11.11 -0.24
C THR A 404 -8.89 9.73 -0.92
N GLY A 405 -8.90 8.67 -0.10
CA GLY A 405 -9.24 7.32 -0.56
C GLY A 405 -10.74 6.99 -0.50
N THR A 406 -11.50 7.79 0.27
CA THR A 406 -12.90 7.55 0.61
C THR A 406 -13.65 8.89 0.64
N PRO A 407 -13.99 9.47 -0.52
CA PRO A 407 -14.76 10.71 -0.61
C PRO A 407 -16.15 10.58 0.06
N VAL A 408 -16.72 11.73 0.37
CA VAL A 408 -18.11 11.88 0.84
C VAL A 408 -18.98 12.19 -0.36
N PHE A 409 -19.88 11.26 -0.68
CA PHE A 409 -20.93 11.37 -1.70
C PHE A 409 -22.30 11.39 -1.00
N GLU A 410 -23.38 11.72 -1.71
CA GLU A 410 -24.71 11.88 -1.10
C GLU A 410 -25.22 10.57 -0.48
N GLU A 411 -24.94 9.42 -1.11
CA GLU A 411 -25.32 8.07 -0.68
C GLU A 411 -24.65 7.65 0.63
N ASN A 412 -23.50 8.27 0.96
CA ASN A 412 -22.67 7.88 2.10
C ASN A 412 -22.51 9.00 3.16
N ALA A 413 -23.10 10.19 2.94
CA ALA A 413 -23.02 11.34 3.84
C ALA A 413 -23.90 11.16 5.09
N LYS A 414 -23.34 11.42 6.28
CA LYS A 414 -24.09 11.35 7.56
C LYS A 414 -24.35 12.75 8.11
N HIS A 415 -25.13 13.54 7.37
CA HIS A 415 -25.28 15.00 7.55
C HIS A 415 -23.95 15.77 7.36
N GLU A 416 -23.09 15.24 6.51
CA GLU A 416 -21.76 15.79 6.19
C GLU A 416 -21.80 16.51 4.82
N ILE A 417 -20.96 17.52 4.64
CA ILE A 417 -20.77 18.19 3.35
C ILE A 417 -20.05 17.24 2.38
N THR A 418 -20.54 17.10 1.14
CA THR A 418 -19.91 16.25 0.12
C THR A 418 -18.53 16.79 -0.28
N THR A 419 -17.61 15.89 -0.64
CA THR A 419 -16.23 16.29 -0.98
C THR A 419 -16.20 17.23 -2.19
N GLU A 420 -17.11 17.04 -3.16
CA GLU A 420 -17.25 17.95 -4.30
C GLU A 420 -17.71 19.35 -3.91
N THR A 421 -18.65 19.48 -2.95
CA THR A 421 -19.09 20.80 -2.45
C THR A 421 -17.93 21.55 -1.78
N LEU A 422 -17.05 20.84 -1.07
CA LEU A 422 -15.97 21.43 -0.27
C LEU A 422 -14.74 21.84 -1.09
N PHE A 423 -14.37 21.08 -2.13
CA PHE A 423 -13.16 21.33 -2.93
C PHE A 423 -13.44 21.82 -4.36
N GLY A 424 -14.58 21.46 -4.94
CA GLY A 424 -14.83 21.49 -6.39
C GLY A 424 -14.69 20.10 -7.01
N ASP A 425 -14.63 20.06 -8.34
CA ASP A 425 -14.72 18.85 -9.17
C ASP A 425 -13.68 17.77 -8.85
N MET A 426 -14.01 16.51 -9.17
CA MET A 426 -13.07 15.39 -9.13
C MET A 426 -12.08 15.49 -10.30
N LEU A 427 -10.83 15.87 -10.03
CA LEU A 427 -9.82 16.13 -11.06
C LEU A 427 -9.16 14.84 -11.59
N HIS A 428 -9.05 13.80 -10.76
CA HIS A 428 -8.61 12.46 -11.17
C HIS A 428 -9.06 11.37 -10.18
N LYS A 429 -9.21 10.13 -10.65
CA LYS A 429 -9.51 8.96 -9.81
C LYS A 429 -8.67 7.72 -10.13
N TYR A 430 -8.36 6.96 -9.10
CA TYR A 430 -7.65 5.68 -9.13
C TYR A 430 -8.14 4.83 -7.96
N THR A 431 -9.16 3.99 -8.20
CA THR A 431 -9.89 3.29 -7.14
C THR A 431 -9.27 1.91 -6.83
N ILE A 432 -9.86 1.17 -5.89
CA ILE A 432 -9.45 -0.22 -5.59
C ILE A 432 -9.62 -1.11 -6.85
N ALA A 433 -10.58 -0.80 -7.73
CA ALA A 433 -10.83 -1.54 -8.97
C ALA A 433 -9.69 -1.44 -10.00
N SER A 434 -8.92 -0.35 -10.00
CA SER A 434 -7.67 -0.24 -10.79
C SER A 434 -6.51 -0.88 -10.02
N GLY A 435 -6.35 -0.48 -8.76
CA GLY A 435 -5.18 -0.83 -7.96
C GLY A 435 -4.91 -2.32 -7.78
N ILE A 436 -5.92 -3.19 -7.86
CA ILE A 436 -5.74 -4.65 -7.76
C ILE A 436 -5.27 -5.28 -9.09
N PRO A 437 -5.95 -5.10 -10.24
CA PRO A 437 -5.45 -5.51 -11.55
C PRO A 437 -4.01 -5.06 -11.85
N ASP A 438 -3.66 -3.83 -11.50
CA ASP A 438 -2.34 -3.24 -11.76
C ASP A 438 -1.24 -3.81 -10.84
N GLY A 439 -1.59 -4.70 -9.91
CA GLY A 439 -0.67 -5.26 -8.90
C GLY A 439 -0.17 -4.22 -7.90
N ASN A 440 -0.84 -3.06 -7.79
CA ASN A 440 -0.42 -1.90 -7.00
C ASN A 440 -0.93 -1.94 -5.55
N VAL A 441 -2.04 -2.64 -5.29
CA VAL A 441 -2.52 -3.09 -3.97
C VAL A 441 -3.05 -4.53 -4.06
N LEU A 442 -3.15 -5.22 -2.93
CA LEU A 442 -3.73 -6.56 -2.84
C LEU A 442 -5.26 -6.51 -2.67
N GLY A 443 -5.95 -7.55 -3.18
CA GLY A 443 -7.36 -7.78 -2.87
C GLY A 443 -7.61 -8.36 -1.47
N PHE A 444 -8.88 -8.59 -1.15
CA PHE A 444 -9.34 -9.07 0.16
C PHE A 444 -9.93 -10.48 0.10
N ASP A 445 -9.79 -11.25 1.18
CA ASP A 445 -10.48 -12.51 1.42
C ASP A 445 -11.31 -12.39 2.72
N PRO A 446 -12.59 -11.98 2.63
CA PRO A 446 -13.46 -11.82 3.79
C PRO A 446 -14.09 -13.13 4.25
N TYR A 447 -14.21 -13.31 5.56
CA TYR A 447 -14.83 -14.46 6.21
C TYR A 447 -15.85 -14.03 7.26
N MET A 448 -17.12 -14.39 7.04
CA MET A 448 -18.13 -14.45 8.07
C MET A 448 -17.76 -15.52 9.11
N VAL A 449 -17.87 -15.20 10.40
CA VAL A 449 -17.64 -16.16 11.50
C VAL A 449 -18.73 -16.04 12.56
N ASN A 450 -19.82 -16.80 12.39
CA ASN A 450 -20.91 -16.87 13.38
C ASN A 450 -20.36 -17.45 14.69
N THR A 451 -20.63 -16.78 15.81
CA THR A 451 -20.22 -17.21 17.16
C THR A 451 -21.36 -17.79 17.99
N TYR A 452 -22.58 -17.67 17.47
CA TYR A 452 -23.82 -18.27 17.96
C TYR A 452 -24.37 -19.16 16.85
N ASP A 453 -25.27 -20.09 17.20
CA ASP A 453 -26.05 -20.79 16.18
C ASP A 453 -27.21 -19.91 15.70
N ASP A 454 -27.51 -19.94 14.40
CA ASP A 454 -28.57 -19.11 13.82
C ASP A 454 -29.95 -19.41 14.43
N ASN A 455 -30.19 -20.65 14.88
CA ASN A 455 -31.44 -21.03 15.54
C ASN A 455 -31.49 -20.49 16.98
N GLU A 456 -30.37 -20.52 17.72
CA GLU A 456 -30.26 -19.89 19.06
C GLU A 456 -30.61 -18.39 18.98
N LEU A 457 -30.12 -17.69 17.95
CA LEU A 457 -30.43 -16.27 17.71
C LEU A 457 -31.90 -16.03 17.34
N ARG A 458 -32.50 -16.92 16.54
CA ARG A 458 -33.91 -16.84 16.12
C ARG A 458 -34.88 -17.05 17.29
N GLU A 459 -34.65 -18.09 18.09
CA GLU A 459 -35.43 -18.39 19.28
C GLU A 459 -35.33 -17.26 20.30
N LEU A 460 -34.12 -16.74 20.56
CA LEU A 460 -33.90 -15.59 21.45
C LEU A 460 -34.71 -14.35 21.02
N VAL A 461 -34.76 -14.05 19.72
CA VAL A 461 -35.60 -12.95 19.20
C VAL A 461 -37.08 -13.28 19.34
N ALA A 462 -37.51 -14.48 18.97
CA ALA A 462 -38.91 -14.90 19.07
C ALA A 462 -39.44 -14.78 20.50
N PHE A 463 -38.71 -15.30 21.48
CA PHE A 463 -39.06 -15.23 22.91
C PHE A 463 -39.06 -13.79 23.43
N HIS A 464 -38.11 -12.95 23.01
CA HIS A 464 -38.12 -11.53 23.39
C HIS A 464 -39.35 -10.78 22.82
N GLN A 465 -39.77 -11.07 21.59
CA GLN A 465 -40.96 -10.48 20.98
C GLN A 465 -42.26 -11.01 21.63
N ILE A 466 -42.28 -12.27 22.08
CA ILE A 466 -43.36 -12.83 22.89
C ILE A 466 -43.45 -12.13 24.26
N ASP A 467 -42.33 -11.91 24.96
CA ASP A 467 -42.32 -11.17 26.23
C ASP A 467 -42.83 -9.73 26.09
N LEU A 468 -42.48 -9.04 25.00
CA LEU A 468 -43.05 -7.73 24.67
C LEU A 468 -44.57 -7.82 24.46
N LYS A 469 -45.05 -8.83 23.73
CA LYS A 469 -46.49 -9.05 23.48
C LYS A 469 -47.27 -9.41 24.75
N LEU A 470 -46.70 -10.20 25.65
CA LEU A 470 -47.29 -10.50 26.96
C LEU A 470 -47.40 -9.24 27.82
N LYS A 471 -46.34 -8.41 27.83
CA LYS A 471 -46.33 -7.13 28.55
C LYS A 471 -47.28 -6.08 27.96
N GLU A 472 -47.55 -6.11 26.65
CA GLU A 472 -48.64 -5.31 26.04
C GLU A 472 -50.02 -5.73 26.56
N ARG A 473 -50.24 -7.03 26.77
CA ARG A 473 -51.51 -7.59 27.26
C ARG A 473 -51.71 -7.38 28.77
N ASN A 474 -50.64 -7.47 29.56
CA ASN A 474 -50.68 -7.33 31.02
C ASN A 474 -49.50 -6.47 31.54
N PRO A 475 -49.68 -5.14 31.68
CA PRO A 475 -48.61 -4.23 32.07
C PRO A 475 -48.03 -4.43 33.48
N GLU A 476 -48.76 -5.10 34.39
CA GLU A 476 -48.29 -5.43 35.75
C GLU A 476 -47.55 -6.78 35.82
N GLU A 477 -47.44 -7.52 34.72
CA GLU A 477 -46.70 -8.79 34.69
C GLU A 477 -45.19 -8.54 34.76
N VAL A 478 -44.64 -8.67 35.96
CA VAL A 478 -43.20 -8.49 36.23
C VAL A 478 -42.42 -9.61 35.53
N GLY A 479 -41.43 -9.21 34.72
CA GLY A 479 -40.67 -10.11 33.85
C GLY A 479 -39.83 -11.15 34.58
N THR A 480 -40.46 -12.26 34.96
CA THR A 480 -39.79 -13.53 35.28
C THR A 480 -39.14 -14.11 34.02
N LYS A 481 -37.88 -14.55 34.14
CA LYS A 481 -37.22 -15.34 33.09
C LYS A 481 -37.91 -16.69 32.97
N LYS A 482 -38.58 -16.90 31.84
CA LYS A 482 -39.19 -18.20 31.46
C LYS A 482 -38.13 -19.12 30.87
N THR A 483 -38.30 -20.44 31.01
CA THR A 483 -37.51 -21.44 30.29
C THR A 483 -38.00 -21.62 28.85
N VAL A 484 -37.24 -22.34 28.02
CA VAL A 484 -37.62 -22.64 26.63
C VAL A 484 -38.92 -23.45 26.59
N GLU A 485 -39.08 -24.40 27.50
CA GLU A 485 -40.27 -25.24 27.66
C GLU A 485 -41.50 -24.40 28.04
N GLU A 486 -41.36 -23.39 28.89
CA GLU A 486 -42.44 -22.47 29.26
C GLU A 486 -42.86 -21.58 28.09
N TYR A 487 -41.93 -21.09 27.26
CA TYR A 487 -42.29 -20.38 26.02
C TYR A 487 -43.00 -21.30 25.03
N LEU A 488 -42.52 -22.53 24.81
CA LEU A 488 -43.13 -23.49 23.90
C LEU A 488 -44.57 -23.85 24.35
N HIS A 489 -44.79 -24.05 25.66
CA HIS A 489 -46.14 -24.28 26.20
C HIS A 489 -47.07 -23.07 26.00
N LEU A 490 -46.57 -21.83 26.10
CA LEU A 490 -47.34 -20.62 25.80
C LEU A 490 -47.63 -20.48 24.29
N ILE A 491 -46.70 -20.89 23.43
CA ILE A 491 -46.84 -20.91 21.97
C ILE A 491 -47.91 -21.92 21.54
N ASP A 492 -47.89 -23.15 22.07
CA ASP A 492 -48.87 -24.20 21.76
C ASP A 492 -50.31 -23.84 22.18
N GLN A 493 -50.48 -22.87 23.09
CA GLN A 493 -51.78 -22.45 23.63
C GLN A 493 -52.29 -21.12 23.07
N ASP A 494 -51.48 -20.35 22.32
CA ASP A 494 -51.86 -19.02 21.83
C ASP A 494 -51.48 -18.81 20.35
N GLU A 495 -52.51 -18.69 19.50
CA GLU A 495 -52.36 -18.55 18.05
C GLU A 495 -51.68 -17.24 17.61
N GLU A 496 -51.66 -16.18 18.44
CA GLU A 496 -50.89 -14.95 18.18
C GLU A 496 -49.41 -15.17 18.51
N LEU A 497 -49.10 -15.81 19.65
CA LEU A 497 -47.72 -16.12 20.04
C LEU A 497 -47.07 -17.14 19.09
N ALA A 498 -47.83 -18.14 18.63
CA ALA A 498 -47.39 -19.06 17.58
C ALA A 498 -47.05 -18.36 16.26
N LYS A 499 -47.85 -17.36 15.84
CA LYS A 499 -47.55 -16.54 14.64
C LYS A 499 -46.34 -15.64 14.83
N ILE A 500 -46.07 -15.16 16.06
CA ILE A 500 -44.83 -14.44 16.37
C ILE A 500 -43.63 -15.40 16.28
N TYR A 501 -43.72 -16.59 16.88
CA TYR A 501 -42.64 -17.58 16.86
C TYR A 501 -42.30 -18.04 15.44
N ASP A 502 -43.29 -18.48 14.66
CA ASP A 502 -43.11 -18.93 13.27
C ASP A 502 -42.50 -17.83 12.39
N ARG A 503 -42.92 -16.57 12.57
CA ARG A 503 -42.37 -15.42 11.85
C ARG A 503 -40.86 -15.24 12.07
N PHE A 504 -40.38 -15.36 13.32
CA PHE A 504 -38.95 -15.15 13.63
C PHE A 504 -38.11 -16.41 13.43
N VAL A 505 -38.65 -17.60 13.69
CA VAL A 505 -37.91 -18.86 13.53
C VAL A 505 -37.89 -19.34 12.08
N ASN A 506 -39.04 -19.38 11.40
CA ASN A 506 -39.16 -20.02 10.08
C ASN A 506 -39.22 -19.03 8.91
N GLN A 507 -39.87 -17.87 9.05
CA GLN A 507 -40.15 -16.98 7.91
C GLN A 507 -39.01 -15.96 7.63
N LEU A 508 -38.54 -15.24 8.66
CA LEU A 508 -37.57 -14.17 8.49
C LEU A 508 -36.17 -14.67 8.12
N GLN A 509 -35.42 -13.83 7.41
CA GLN A 509 -34.02 -14.09 7.06
C GLN A 509 -33.06 -13.47 8.09
N MET A 510 -31.84 -13.99 8.17
CA MET A 510 -30.80 -13.42 9.05
C MET A 510 -30.36 -12.00 8.60
N PRO A 511 -29.97 -11.77 7.32
CA PRO A 511 -29.80 -10.42 6.78
C PRO A 511 -31.15 -9.72 6.54
N GLU A 512 -31.11 -8.41 6.29
CA GLU A 512 -32.27 -7.71 5.74
C GLU A 512 -32.64 -8.26 4.35
N SER A 513 -33.93 -8.19 4.01
CA SER A 513 -34.47 -8.63 2.73
C SER A 513 -35.45 -7.60 2.18
N TYR A 514 -35.98 -7.83 0.98
CA TYR A 514 -36.96 -6.95 0.35
C TYR A 514 -38.24 -7.72 0.02
N THR A 515 -39.38 -7.09 0.24
CA THR A 515 -40.67 -7.55 -0.31
C THR A 515 -40.66 -7.45 -1.83
N GLU A 516 -41.56 -8.18 -2.51
CA GLU A 516 -41.82 -8.05 -3.96
C GLU A 516 -42.13 -6.59 -4.38
N ASN A 517 -42.67 -5.80 -3.46
CA ASN A 517 -42.96 -4.36 -3.64
C ASN A 517 -41.77 -3.44 -3.31
N GLY A 518 -40.55 -3.97 -3.24
CA GLY A 518 -39.31 -3.20 -2.99
C GLY A 518 -39.18 -2.60 -1.58
N ARG A 519 -40.11 -2.85 -0.65
CA ARG A 519 -40.00 -2.36 0.73
C ARG A 519 -39.03 -3.24 1.53
N PRO A 520 -38.08 -2.65 2.29
CA PRO A 520 -37.14 -3.42 3.10
C PRO A 520 -37.84 -4.09 4.29
N MET A 521 -37.43 -5.31 4.58
CA MET A 521 -37.77 -6.11 5.76
C MET A 521 -36.51 -6.34 6.58
N ARG A 522 -36.58 -6.00 7.86
CA ARG A 522 -35.47 -6.21 8.80
C ARG A 522 -35.23 -7.70 9.04
N GLY A 523 -33.97 -8.13 8.95
CA GLY A 523 -33.53 -9.46 9.33
C GLY A 523 -33.48 -9.67 10.85
N ILE A 524 -33.25 -10.91 11.29
CA ILE A 524 -33.18 -11.30 12.71
C ILE A 524 -32.22 -10.41 13.52
N GLU A 525 -31.07 -10.07 12.94
CA GLU A 525 -30.04 -9.29 13.64
C GLU A 525 -30.51 -7.90 14.11
N ALA A 526 -31.47 -7.28 13.42
CA ALA A 526 -32.01 -5.98 13.79
C ALA A 526 -32.92 -6.01 15.04
N TYR A 527 -33.24 -7.19 15.56
CA TYR A 527 -34.07 -7.43 16.74
C TYR A 527 -33.27 -8.01 17.93
N LEU A 528 -31.96 -8.29 17.76
CA LEU A 528 -31.11 -8.83 18.81
C LEU A 528 -30.81 -7.82 19.93
N PRO A 529 -30.57 -8.27 21.17
CA PRO A 529 -30.02 -7.42 22.23
C PRO A 529 -28.72 -6.73 21.80
N LYS A 530 -28.56 -5.44 22.13
CA LYS A 530 -27.43 -4.58 21.68
C LYS A 530 -26.06 -4.99 22.26
N ASP A 531 -26.11 -5.89 23.23
CA ASP A 531 -25.07 -6.36 24.14
C ASP A 531 -24.84 -7.87 24.05
N ILE A 532 -25.57 -8.61 23.21
CA ILE A 532 -25.37 -10.07 23.01
C ILE A 532 -23.93 -10.42 22.67
N TYR A 533 -23.27 -9.59 21.86
CA TYR A 533 -21.86 -9.73 21.47
C TYR A 533 -20.85 -9.16 22.49
N GLN A 534 -21.30 -8.53 23.58
CA GLN A 534 -20.46 -7.92 24.61
C GLN A 534 -20.38 -8.83 25.86
N CYS A 535 -20.03 -10.10 25.67
CA CYS A 535 -19.96 -11.06 26.77
C CYS A 535 -18.92 -12.17 26.54
N ASP A 536 -18.46 -12.78 27.63
CA ASP A 536 -17.43 -13.83 27.64
C ASP A 536 -17.74 -14.99 26.68
N LYS A 537 -19.02 -15.42 26.54
CA LYS A 537 -19.41 -16.46 25.57
C LYS A 537 -18.97 -16.09 24.16
N HIS A 538 -19.17 -14.84 23.75
CA HIS A 538 -18.73 -14.34 22.45
C HIS A 538 -17.21 -14.23 22.39
N HIS A 539 -16.59 -13.50 23.33
CA HIS A 539 -15.15 -13.20 23.30
C HIS A 539 -14.28 -14.48 23.30
N ILE A 540 -14.70 -15.51 24.04
CA ILE A 540 -14.02 -16.82 24.07
C ILE A 540 -14.10 -17.52 22.71
N VAL A 541 -15.22 -17.46 21.98
CA VAL A 541 -15.34 -18.06 20.65
C VAL A 541 -14.46 -17.32 19.63
N VAL A 542 -14.44 -15.99 19.67
CA VAL A 542 -13.58 -15.16 18.81
C VAL A 542 -12.10 -15.44 19.07
N ALA A 543 -11.66 -15.44 20.34
CA ALA A 543 -10.27 -15.73 20.70
C ALA A 543 -9.83 -17.15 20.28
N ASN A 544 -10.71 -18.14 20.43
CA ASN A 544 -10.44 -19.51 19.99
C ASN A 544 -10.29 -19.62 18.46
N ASP A 545 -11.11 -18.92 17.66
CA ASP A 545 -10.98 -18.90 16.20
C ASP A 545 -9.70 -18.16 15.73
N ILE A 546 -9.35 -17.05 16.39
CA ILE A 546 -8.08 -16.34 16.19
C ILE A 546 -6.90 -17.31 16.43
N MET A 547 -6.87 -18.01 17.57
CA MET A 547 -5.78 -18.93 17.91
C MET A 547 -5.73 -20.16 16.99
N LYS A 548 -6.89 -20.72 16.63
CA LYS A 548 -7.05 -21.84 15.68
C LYS A 548 -6.56 -21.50 14.27
N SER A 549 -6.65 -20.24 13.86
CA SER A 549 -6.24 -19.79 12.52
C SER A 549 -4.85 -19.14 12.48
N ARG A 550 -4.36 -18.57 13.61
CA ARG A 550 -3.10 -17.82 13.74
C ARG A 550 -1.95 -18.42 12.94
N GLY A 551 -1.47 -19.61 13.30
CA GLY A 551 -0.23 -20.17 12.74
C GLY A 551 -0.22 -20.29 11.21
N LYS A 552 -1.40 -20.50 10.61
CA LYS A 552 -1.58 -20.55 9.15
C LYS A 552 -1.58 -19.15 8.52
N LEU A 553 -2.33 -18.22 9.12
CA LEU A 553 -2.51 -16.86 8.60
C LEU A 553 -1.24 -15.99 8.80
N SER A 554 -0.64 -16.02 9.99
CA SER A 554 0.61 -15.32 10.29
C SER A 554 1.85 -15.95 9.62
N LYS A 555 1.69 -17.03 8.85
CA LYS A 555 2.79 -17.85 8.28
C LYS A 555 3.84 -18.20 9.35
N ASN A 556 3.40 -18.76 10.48
CA ASN A 556 4.20 -19.05 11.67
C ASN A 556 4.86 -17.83 12.35
N GLY A 557 4.15 -16.69 12.42
CA GLY A 557 4.66 -15.48 13.10
C GLY A 557 5.62 -14.63 12.25
N LYS A 558 5.44 -14.65 10.92
CA LYS A 558 6.07 -13.73 9.96
C LYS A 558 5.23 -12.47 9.73
N PHE A 559 3.92 -12.56 9.92
CA PHE A 559 2.97 -11.45 9.72
C PHE A 559 2.14 -11.20 10.98
N HIS A 560 1.87 -9.93 11.25
CA HIS A 560 1.09 -9.49 12.40
C HIS A 560 -0.41 -9.42 12.07
N ALA A 561 -1.25 -9.48 13.10
CA ALA A 561 -2.69 -9.29 12.98
C ALA A 561 -3.19 -8.07 13.79
N MET A 562 -4.37 -7.57 13.43
CA MET A 562 -5.11 -6.58 14.20
C MET A 562 -6.48 -7.14 14.62
N LEU A 563 -6.99 -6.73 15.79
CA LEU A 563 -8.36 -6.97 16.24
C LEU A 563 -9.05 -5.62 16.50
N ALA A 564 -10.06 -5.30 15.69
CA ALA A 564 -10.85 -4.08 15.79
C ALA A 564 -12.11 -4.33 16.62
N THR A 565 -12.17 -3.83 17.86
CA THR A 565 -13.26 -4.06 18.81
C THR A 565 -14.26 -2.89 18.86
N LYS A 566 -15.50 -3.14 19.31
CA LYS A 566 -16.58 -2.16 19.36
C LYS A 566 -16.23 -0.89 20.13
N ASN A 567 -15.74 -1.03 21.37
CA ASN A 567 -15.46 0.06 22.32
C ASN A 567 -14.22 -0.26 23.20
N ILE A 568 -13.86 0.65 24.13
CA ILE A 568 -12.71 0.46 25.05
C ILE A 568 -12.90 -0.72 26.02
N PRO A 569 -14.04 -0.86 26.75
CA PRO A 569 -14.36 -2.08 27.52
C PRO A 569 -14.12 -3.40 26.76
N GLU A 570 -14.59 -3.55 25.51
CA GLU A 570 -14.32 -4.76 24.71
C GLU A 570 -12.81 -4.95 24.48
N ALA A 571 -12.05 -3.88 24.20
CA ALA A 571 -10.61 -3.97 24.00
C ALA A 571 -9.87 -4.45 25.27
N ILE A 572 -10.33 -4.03 26.45
CA ILE A 572 -9.81 -4.47 27.75
C ILE A 572 -10.17 -5.93 28.01
N ALA A 573 -11.44 -6.32 27.78
CA ALA A 573 -11.91 -7.70 27.94
C ALA A 573 -11.09 -8.68 27.08
N TYR A 574 -10.91 -8.40 25.79
CA TYR A 574 -10.05 -9.21 24.93
C TYR A 574 -8.59 -9.22 25.40
N TYR A 575 -8.03 -8.08 25.81
CA TYR A 575 -6.64 -8.03 26.29
C TYR A 575 -6.43 -8.94 27.52
N GLN A 576 -7.32 -8.87 28.49
CA GLN A 576 -7.29 -9.70 29.70
C GLN A 576 -7.54 -11.19 29.39
N LEU A 577 -8.48 -11.50 28.50
CA LEU A 577 -8.75 -12.87 28.03
C LEU A 577 -7.50 -13.48 27.36
N PHE A 578 -6.87 -12.78 26.41
CA PHE A 578 -5.64 -13.27 25.78
C PHE A 578 -4.48 -13.39 26.79
N LYS A 579 -4.35 -12.45 27.73
CA LYS A 579 -3.34 -12.50 28.81
C LYS A 579 -3.53 -13.73 29.72
N GLN A 580 -4.77 -14.06 30.08
CA GLN A 580 -5.11 -15.19 30.96
C GLN A 580 -4.97 -16.54 30.26
N TYR A 581 -5.59 -16.72 29.09
CA TYR A 581 -5.72 -18.02 28.45
C TYR A 581 -4.66 -18.30 27.37
N HIS A 582 -4.01 -17.26 26.83
CA HIS A 582 -3.06 -17.36 25.72
C HIS A 582 -1.75 -16.55 25.97
N PRO A 583 -1.09 -16.65 27.15
CA PRO A 583 0.04 -15.77 27.53
C PRO A 583 1.28 -15.88 26.63
N SER A 584 1.40 -16.94 25.82
CA SER A 584 2.43 -17.13 24.81
C SER A 584 2.27 -16.24 23.57
N LEU A 585 1.14 -15.53 23.45
CA LEU A 585 0.85 -14.58 22.39
C LEU A 585 1.40 -13.19 22.76
N ASN A 586 2.10 -12.53 21.85
CA ASN A 586 2.62 -11.17 22.04
C ASN A 586 1.52 -10.14 21.76
N VAL A 587 0.52 -10.04 22.65
CA VAL A 587 -0.62 -9.12 22.50
C VAL A 587 -0.28 -7.71 23.01
N VAL A 588 -0.75 -6.71 22.28
CA VAL A 588 -0.63 -5.28 22.60
C VAL A 588 -1.96 -4.60 22.30
N ALA A 589 -2.33 -3.55 23.04
CA ALA A 589 -3.56 -2.80 22.81
C ALA A 589 -3.28 -1.29 22.67
N VAL A 590 -4.01 -0.61 21.78
CA VAL A 590 -3.92 0.83 21.51
C VAL A 590 -5.32 1.43 21.36
N PHE A 591 -5.67 2.36 22.24
CA PHE A 591 -6.95 3.06 22.24
C PHE A 591 -6.80 4.47 22.84
N ASP A 592 -7.92 5.16 23.09
CA ASP A 592 -7.89 6.54 23.57
C ASP A 592 -7.44 6.63 25.02
N ASN A 593 -6.52 7.57 25.29
CA ASN A 593 -5.91 7.78 26.60
C ASN A 593 -6.37 9.09 27.29
N ASN A 594 -7.39 9.76 26.74
CA ASN A 594 -8.11 10.77 27.50
C ASN A 594 -8.78 10.10 28.71
N ILE A 595 -8.65 10.71 29.89
CA ILE A 595 -9.20 10.19 31.15
C ILE A 595 -10.16 11.24 31.69
N ASP A 596 -11.44 10.88 31.70
CA ASP A 596 -12.52 11.67 32.29
C ASP A 596 -12.72 11.31 33.77
N ASN A 597 -13.26 12.24 34.56
CA ASN A 597 -13.54 12.03 35.97
C ASN A 597 -14.82 11.18 36.16
N SER A 598 -14.74 9.91 35.79
CA SER A 598 -15.80 8.89 35.96
C SER A 598 -15.19 7.52 36.28
N ASP A 599 -16.01 6.59 36.75
CA ASP A 599 -15.59 5.19 36.98
C ASP A 599 -15.06 4.54 35.69
N GLY A 600 -15.64 4.89 34.54
CA GLY A 600 -15.17 4.47 33.22
C GLY A 600 -13.87 5.14 32.75
N GLY A 601 -13.46 6.24 33.41
CA GLY A 601 -12.13 6.84 33.29
C GLY A 601 -11.11 6.10 34.15
N ILE A 602 -11.46 5.75 35.40
CA ILE A 602 -10.60 4.98 36.32
C ILE A 602 -10.23 3.62 35.72
N VAL A 603 -11.23 2.84 35.27
CA VAL A 603 -11.01 1.53 34.62
C VAL A 603 -10.12 1.64 33.38
N ARG A 604 -10.24 2.73 32.62
CA ARG A 604 -9.41 3.01 31.43
C ARG A 604 -7.98 3.35 31.81
N GLU A 605 -7.78 4.17 32.85
CA GLU A 605 -6.44 4.53 33.34
C GLU A 605 -5.70 3.29 33.85
N ASP A 606 -6.36 2.45 34.66
CA ASP A 606 -5.74 1.27 35.25
C ASP A 606 -5.43 0.18 34.21
N ALA A 607 -6.30 -0.02 33.22
CA ALA A 607 -6.00 -0.88 32.07
C ALA A 607 -4.80 -0.37 31.26
N ILE A 608 -4.68 0.95 31.06
CA ILE A 608 -3.50 1.53 30.39
C ILE A 608 -2.23 1.35 31.25
N LYS A 609 -2.30 1.50 32.58
CA LYS A 609 -1.16 1.18 33.48
C LYS A 609 -0.74 -0.29 33.33
N GLU A 610 -1.69 -1.22 33.36
CA GLU A 610 -1.42 -2.66 33.18
C GLU A 610 -0.73 -2.93 31.83
N MET A 611 -1.33 -2.46 30.73
CA MET A 611 -0.79 -2.62 29.37
C MET A 611 0.62 -2.05 29.20
N LEU A 612 0.88 -0.87 29.77
CA LEU A 612 2.20 -0.24 29.71
C LEU A 612 3.24 -1.03 30.53
N ASN A 613 2.87 -1.52 31.72
CA ASN A 613 3.75 -2.35 32.54
C ASN A 613 4.11 -3.67 31.85
N ASP A 614 3.13 -4.36 31.25
CA ASP A 614 3.34 -5.59 30.47
C ASP A 614 4.23 -5.34 29.24
N TYR A 615 4.02 -4.24 28.51
CA TYR A 615 4.85 -3.86 27.36
C TYR A 615 6.28 -3.51 27.77
N ASN A 616 6.44 -2.75 28.86
CA ASN A 616 7.73 -2.40 29.44
C ASN A 616 8.52 -3.65 29.85
N ALA A 617 7.88 -4.57 30.57
CA ALA A 617 8.49 -5.82 31.01
C ALA A 617 8.86 -6.75 29.85
N ARG A 618 8.00 -6.86 28.82
CA ARG A 618 8.26 -7.74 27.66
C ARG A 618 9.35 -7.22 26.72
N TYR A 619 9.48 -5.91 26.56
CA TYR A 619 10.36 -5.31 25.54
C TYR A 619 11.51 -4.44 26.09
N GLY A 620 11.67 -4.33 27.41
CA GLY A 620 12.73 -3.54 28.05
C GLY A 620 12.52 -2.03 27.96
N MET A 621 11.26 -1.59 28.00
CA MET A 621 10.86 -0.17 27.84
C MET A 621 10.49 0.49 29.18
N ASN A 622 10.28 1.81 29.17
CA ASN A 622 9.92 2.60 30.36
C ASN A 622 8.86 3.68 30.00
N TYR A 623 7.78 3.25 29.36
CA TYR A 623 6.64 4.10 29.04
C TYR A 623 5.68 4.22 30.23
N LYS A 624 5.04 5.38 30.33
CA LYS A 624 4.13 5.82 31.40
C LYS A 624 2.97 6.59 30.77
N LEU A 625 1.88 6.82 31.50
CA LEU A 625 0.73 7.61 31.03
C LEU A 625 1.17 8.95 30.40
N ALA A 626 2.07 9.68 31.07
CA ALA A 626 2.60 10.97 30.61
C ALA A 626 3.39 10.93 29.28
N ASN A 627 3.82 9.76 28.79
CA ASN A 627 4.43 9.60 27.46
C ASN A 627 3.78 8.50 26.61
N TYR A 628 2.47 8.24 26.78
CA TYR A 628 1.70 7.26 26.00
C TYR A 628 1.82 7.47 24.47
N ALA A 629 1.96 8.71 24.00
CA ALA A 629 2.23 9.02 22.59
C ALA A 629 3.58 8.46 22.07
N GLN A 630 4.59 8.28 22.94
CA GLN A 630 5.85 7.62 22.60
C GLN A 630 5.68 6.10 22.52
N TYR A 631 4.89 5.51 23.42
CA TYR A 631 4.49 4.10 23.36
C TYR A 631 3.78 3.76 22.04
N LYS A 632 2.76 4.56 21.65
CA LYS A 632 2.05 4.36 20.37
C LYS A 632 2.98 4.43 19.16
N LYS A 633 3.96 5.34 19.16
CA LYS A 633 5.00 5.41 18.12
C LYS A 633 5.90 4.18 18.10
N ASP A 634 6.24 3.58 19.24
CA ASP A 634 7.05 2.35 19.31
C ASP A 634 6.29 1.15 18.74
N VAL A 635 5.03 0.97 19.16
CA VAL A 635 4.11 -0.06 18.65
C VAL A 635 3.96 0.04 17.13
N ALA A 636 3.73 1.25 16.60
CA ALA A 636 3.64 1.51 15.17
C ALA A 636 4.95 1.18 14.42
N LYS A 637 6.12 1.59 14.95
CA LYS A 637 7.42 1.28 14.33
C LYS A 637 7.72 -0.22 14.34
N ARG A 638 7.36 -0.92 15.42
CA ARG A 638 7.57 -2.36 15.61
C ARG A 638 6.73 -3.19 14.63
N LEU A 639 5.43 -2.88 14.52
CA LEU A 639 4.52 -3.51 13.55
C LEU A 639 4.83 -3.16 12.08
N ALA A 640 5.58 -2.08 11.83
CA ALA A 640 6.04 -1.68 10.49
C ALA A 640 7.46 -2.17 10.14
N HIS A 641 8.21 -2.74 11.10
CA HIS A 641 9.63 -3.07 11.00
C HIS A 641 10.49 -1.84 10.62
N LYS A 642 10.04 -0.64 11.00
CA LYS A 642 10.76 0.64 10.81
C LYS A 642 11.82 0.79 11.90
N LYS A 643 12.93 1.48 11.61
CA LYS A 643 14.07 1.69 12.55
C LYS A 643 13.57 2.09 13.95
N PRO A 644 13.99 1.41 15.04
CA PRO A 644 15.09 0.45 15.11
C PRO A 644 14.76 -1.00 14.68
N TYR A 645 13.50 -1.34 14.39
CA TYR A 645 13.00 -2.72 14.26
C TYR A 645 13.18 -3.37 12.86
N ILE A 646 14.24 -3.01 12.12
CA ILE A 646 14.56 -3.70 10.86
C ILE A 646 15.09 -5.10 11.18
N GLY A 647 14.56 -6.14 10.51
CA GLY A 647 14.98 -7.52 10.71
C GLY A 647 14.32 -8.23 11.89
N ILE A 648 13.32 -7.62 12.54
CA ILE A 648 12.62 -8.19 13.71
C ILE A 648 11.84 -9.49 13.39
N GLU A 649 11.55 -9.76 12.10
CA GLU A 649 11.02 -11.04 11.64
C GLU A 649 11.90 -12.26 12.00
N ASN A 650 13.18 -12.04 12.29
CA ASN A 650 14.13 -13.08 12.70
C ASN A 650 14.09 -13.36 14.22
N ASP A 651 13.38 -12.55 15.00
CA ASP A 651 13.25 -12.69 16.46
C ASP A 651 11.81 -12.46 16.91
N HIS A 652 11.02 -13.54 16.88
CA HIS A 652 9.63 -13.56 17.31
C HIS A 652 9.44 -13.09 18.77
N THR A 653 10.44 -13.18 19.65
CA THR A 653 10.29 -12.69 21.04
C THR A 653 10.05 -11.18 21.11
N LYS A 654 10.48 -10.43 20.07
CA LYS A 654 10.36 -8.97 19.99
C LYS A 654 9.19 -8.50 19.12
N GLN A 655 8.54 -9.38 18.35
CA GLN A 655 7.41 -9.06 17.46
C GLN A 655 6.08 -8.95 18.24
N ILE A 656 5.10 -8.22 17.69
CA ILE A 656 3.72 -8.15 18.23
C ILE A 656 2.84 -9.07 17.39
N ASP A 657 2.25 -10.10 18.00
CA ASP A 657 1.36 -11.03 17.31
C ASP A 657 0.03 -10.40 16.91
N LEU A 658 -0.56 -9.67 17.84
CA LEU A 658 -1.93 -9.16 17.75
C LEU A 658 -1.99 -7.77 18.39
N LEU A 659 -2.41 -6.78 17.59
CA LEU A 659 -2.73 -5.45 18.06
C LEU A 659 -4.26 -5.28 18.21
N ILE A 660 -4.73 -5.09 19.43
CA ILE A 660 -6.14 -4.80 19.74
C ILE A 660 -6.36 -3.28 19.65
N VAL A 661 -7.39 -2.84 18.92
CA VAL A 661 -7.72 -1.42 18.69
C VAL A 661 -9.22 -1.17 18.68
N VAL A 662 -9.63 0.07 18.96
CA VAL A 662 -11.04 0.50 18.85
C VAL A 662 -11.28 1.32 17.58
N THR A 663 -10.48 2.36 17.36
CA THR A 663 -10.55 3.27 16.19
C THR A 663 -9.18 3.72 15.71
N GLN A 664 -8.25 3.96 16.64
CA GLN A 664 -6.85 4.27 16.35
C GLN A 664 -6.21 3.13 15.51
N MET A 665 -5.22 3.48 14.68
CA MET A 665 -4.50 2.58 13.76
C MET A 665 -5.33 1.94 12.63
N LEU A 666 -6.67 2.01 12.66
CA LEU A 666 -7.54 1.61 11.53
C LEU A 666 -7.53 2.65 10.40
N THR A 667 -7.16 3.89 10.72
CA THR A 667 -6.94 4.98 9.77
C THR A 667 -5.47 5.44 9.83
N GLY A 668 -4.95 5.98 8.72
CA GLY A 668 -3.59 6.53 8.62
C GLY A 668 -2.42 5.53 8.71
N TYR A 669 -2.38 4.66 9.72
CA TYR A 669 -1.24 3.79 10.03
C TYR A 669 -0.99 2.70 8.96
N ASP A 670 0.25 2.58 8.48
CA ASP A 670 0.60 1.76 7.32
C ASP A 670 1.73 0.75 7.59
N SER A 671 1.50 -0.52 7.24
CA SER A 671 2.52 -1.57 7.26
C SER A 671 2.27 -2.67 6.23
N LYS A 672 3.33 -3.09 5.54
CA LYS A 672 3.31 -4.29 4.67
C LYS A 672 3.23 -5.61 5.44
N TRP A 673 3.59 -5.61 6.72
CA TRP A 673 3.71 -6.81 7.57
C TRP A 673 2.40 -7.25 8.23
N ILE A 674 1.33 -6.45 8.13
CA ILE A 674 -0.01 -6.85 8.57
C ILE A 674 -0.73 -7.51 7.40
N ASN A 675 -1.22 -8.73 7.60
CA ASN A 675 -1.98 -9.47 6.58
C ASN A 675 -3.38 -9.92 7.01
N THR A 676 -3.70 -9.82 8.31
CA THR A 676 -4.97 -10.30 8.87
C THR A 676 -5.62 -9.23 9.73
N LEU A 677 -6.90 -8.95 9.47
CA LEU A 677 -7.76 -8.12 10.31
C LEU A 677 -8.91 -8.96 10.85
N TYR A 678 -9.01 -9.01 12.17
CA TYR A 678 -10.16 -9.50 12.90
C TYR A 678 -11.06 -8.31 13.25
N VAL A 679 -12.36 -8.41 12.99
CA VAL A 679 -13.33 -7.31 13.14
C VAL A 679 -14.45 -7.76 14.07
N ASP A 680 -14.37 -7.31 15.32
CA ASP A 680 -15.44 -7.48 16.31
C ASP A 680 -16.15 -6.15 16.59
N LYS A 681 -16.73 -5.61 15.51
CA LYS A 681 -17.61 -4.45 15.49
C LYS A 681 -18.32 -4.32 14.16
N VAL A 682 -19.52 -3.73 14.18
CA VAL A 682 -20.18 -3.28 12.95
C VAL A 682 -19.49 -2.02 12.42
N MET A 683 -19.08 -2.05 11.15
CA MET A 683 -18.53 -0.91 10.40
C MET A 683 -19.48 -0.56 9.24
N LYS A 684 -19.49 0.68 8.74
CA LYS A 684 -20.27 1.07 7.54
C LYS A 684 -19.45 1.95 6.60
N TYR A 685 -19.62 1.76 5.28
CA TYR A 685 -19.01 2.57 4.23
C TYR A 685 -17.49 2.79 4.43
N VAL A 686 -17.10 4.04 4.75
CA VAL A 686 -15.72 4.50 4.96
C VAL A 686 -14.95 3.65 5.97
N ASP A 687 -15.59 3.21 7.06
CA ASP A 687 -14.96 2.46 8.14
C ASP A 687 -14.46 1.09 7.64
N VAL A 688 -15.27 0.43 6.80
CA VAL A 688 -14.95 -0.86 6.17
C VAL A 688 -13.71 -0.72 5.30
N ILE A 689 -13.75 0.23 4.34
CA ILE A 689 -12.68 0.38 3.35
C ILE A 689 -11.35 0.78 3.99
N GLN A 690 -11.36 1.69 4.97
CA GLN A 690 -10.14 2.13 5.65
C GLN A 690 -9.52 1.02 6.50
N ALA A 691 -10.33 0.32 7.31
CA ALA A 691 -9.86 -0.80 8.12
C ALA A 691 -9.36 -1.98 7.27
N PHE A 692 -10.11 -2.40 6.25
CA PHE A 692 -9.70 -3.49 5.36
C PHE A 692 -8.36 -3.16 4.68
N SER A 693 -8.20 -1.91 4.24
CA SER A 693 -6.96 -1.37 3.64
C SER A 693 -5.78 -1.25 4.62
N ARG A 694 -5.85 -1.78 5.85
CA ARG A 694 -4.66 -2.06 6.69
C ARG A 694 -3.96 -3.38 6.30
N THR A 695 -4.60 -4.23 5.50
CA THR A 695 -4.07 -5.51 5.04
C THR A 695 -3.58 -5.51 3.57
N ASN A 696 -4.02 -4.55 2.75
CA ASN A 696 -3.86 -4.57 1.28
C ASN A 696 -2.43 -4.27 0.75
N ARG A 697 -1.46 -3.96 1.61
CA ARG A 697 -0.11 -3.58 1.16
C ARG A 697 0.67 -4.77 0.59
N LEU A 698 1.29 -4.54 -0.57
CA LEU A 698 2.17 -5.51 -1.26
C LEU A 698 3.32 -5.99 -0.35
N PHE A 699 3.75 -7.23 -0.56
CA PHE A 699 4.89 -7.82 0.16
C PHE A 699 5.66 -8.87 -0.66
N GLY A 700 4.94 -9.74 -1.39
CA GLY A 700 5.52 -10.86 -2.14
C GLY A 700 4.59 -12.09 -2.12
N PRO A 701 5.02 -13.24 -2.66
CA PRO A 701 4.16 -14.43 -2.84
C PRO A 701 3.62 -15.02 -1.54
N ASP A 702 4.26 -14.77 -0.39
CA ASP A 702 3.77 -15.19 0.93
C ASP A 702 2.46 -14.49 1.36
N LYS A 703 2.13 -13.35 0.73
CA LYS A 703 0.98 -12.50 1.05
C LYS A 703 0.20 -12.17 -0.24
N PRO A 704 -0.59 -13.12 -0.78
CA PRO A 704 -1.36 -12.91 -2.01
C PRO A 704 -2.58 -11.98 -1.82
N PHE A 705 -3.08 -11.82 -0.59
CA PHE A 705 -4.23 -10.98 -0.25
C PHE A 705 -4.25 -10.60 1.23
N GLY A 706 -5.10 -9.64 1.59
CA GLY A 706 -5.48 -9.36 2.97
C GLY A 706 -6.62 -10.27 3.44
N THR A 707 -6.42 -10.99 4.55
CA THR A 707 -7.48 -11.82 5.16
C THR A 707 -8.29 -10.98 6.14
N ILE A 708 -9.61 -10.97 6.01
CA ILE A 708 -10.52 -10.29 6.94
C ILE A 708 -11.46 -11.32 7.56
N LYS A 709 -11.67 -11.29 8.88
CA LYS A 709 -12.69 -12.10 9.55
C LYS A 709 -13.56 -11.22 10.45
N TYR A 710 -14.88 -11.38 10.41
CA TYR A 710 -15.81 -10.57 11.19
C TYR A 710 -16.79 -11.42 12.01
N TYR A 711 -17.14 -10.92 13.21
CA TYR A 711 -17.71 -11.73 14.30
C TYR A 711 -19.03 -11.19 14.89
N ALA A 712 -19.13 -9.90 15.20
CA ALA A 712 -20.37 -9.28 15.69
C ALA A 712 -21.29 -8.84 14.55
N TYR A 713 -22.57 -9.20 14.66
CA TYR A 713 -23.62 -8.98 13.64
C TYR A 713 -23.15 -9.35 12.22
N PRO A 714 -22.74 -10.63 11.99
CA PRO A 714 -22.14 -11.07 10.73
C PRO A 714 -22.97 -10.73 9.48
N TYR A 715 -24.29 -10.88 9.51
CA TYR A 715 -25.12 -10.68 8.32
C TYR A 715 -25.28 -9.18 7.99
N THR A 716 -25.48 -8.34 9.00
CA THR A 716 -25.47 -6.88 8.89
C THR A 716 -24.10 -6.39 8.42
N MET A 717 -23.00 -7.00 8.91
CA MET A 717 -21.65 -6.66 8.50
C MET A 717 -21.38 -7.04 7.03
N GLU A 718 -21.87 -8.19 6.56
CA GLU A 718 -21.79 -8.56 5.14
C GLU A 718 -22.53 -7.58 4.23
N GLN A 719 -23.76 -7.17 4.61
CA GLN A 719 -24.51 -6.12 3.92
C GLN A 719 -23.70 -4.81 3.88
N ASN A 720 -23.20 -4.32 5.02
CA ASN A 720 -22.40 -3.10 5.09
C ASN A 720 -21.10 -3.15 4.27
N ILE A 721 -20.53 -4.34 4.05
CA ILE A 721 -19.36 -4.55 3.19
C ILE A 721 -19.76 -4.39 1.71
N ASN A 722 -20.90 -4.93 1.30
CA ASN A 722 -21.43 -4.78 -0.05
C ASN A 722 -21.81 -3.31 -0.33
N ASP A 723 -22.54 -2.67 0.58
CA ASP A 723 -22.89 -1.23 0.52
C ASP A 723 -21.63 -0.35 0.37
N ALA A 724 -20.55 -0.70 1.09
CA ALA A 724 -19.27 0.01 1.01
C ALA A 724 -18.55 -0.19 -0.33
N LEU A 725 -18.71 -1.34 -0.98
CA LEU A 725 -18.10 -1.61 -2.27
C LEU A 725 -18.87 -0.95 -3.42
N GLU A 726 -20.20 -0.95 -3.39
CA GLU A 726 -21.02 -0.26 -4.39
C GLU A 726 -20.66 1.24 -4.48
N VAL A 727 -20.48 1.89 -3.32
CA VAL A 727 -20.13 3.32 -3.21
C VAL A 727 -18.67 3.62 -3.60
N TYR A 728 -17.72 2.71 -3.33
CA TYR A 728 -16.28 2.99 -3.47
C TYR A 728 -15.57 2.22 -4.60
N VAL A 729 -16.29 1.42 -5.40
CA VAL A 729 -15.69 0.52 -6.40
C VAL A 729 -16.56 0.40 -7.65
N ASP A 730 -16.25 1.20 -8.68
CA ASP A 730 -16.86 1.20 -10.03
C ASP A 730 -17.02 -0.19 -10.69
N ARG A 731 -16.25 -1.20 -10.26
CA ARG A 731 -16.26 -2.58 -10.76
C ARG A 731 -15.97 -3.56 -9.60
N PRO A 732 -16.99 -4.03 -8.85
CA PRO A 732 -16.77 -4.85 -7.64
C PRO A 732 -16.13 -6.23 -7.91
N LEU A 733 -16.28 -6.77 -9.13
CA LEU A 733 -15.85 -8.13 -9.53
C LEU A 733 -14.32 -8.40 -9.47
N GLY A 734 -13.49 -7.41 -9.12
CA GLY A 734 -12.04 -7.56 -8.95
C GLY A 734 -11.51 -7.43 -7.52
N VAL A 735 -12.36 -7.11 -6.53
CA VAL A 735 -11.89 -6.73 -5.17
C VAL A 735 -11.70 -7.91 -4.23
N PHE A 736 -12.58 -8.90 -4.33
CA PHE A 736 -12.45 -10.14 -3.58
C PHE A 736 -11.69 -11.19 -4.36
N VAL A 737 -10.83 -11.94 -3.67
CA VAL A 737 -10.14 -13.07 -4.29
C VAL A 737 -11.07 -14.26 -4.51
N ASP A 738 -10.75 -15.05 -5.55
CA ASP A 738 -11.39 -16.34 -5.78
C ASP A 738 -11.37 -17.20 -4.51
N LYS A 739 -12.52 -17.77 -4.16
CA LYS A 739 -12.64 -18.71 -3.03
C LYS A 739 -12.03 -20.07 -3.38
N LEU A 740 -11.78 -20.89 -2.35
CA LEU A 740 -10.99 -22.12 -2.43
C LEU A 740 -11.35 -23.04 -3.60
N GLU A 741 -12.63 -23.28 -3.85
CA GLU A 741 -13.07 -24.18 -4.93
C GLU A 741 -12.71 -23.66 -6.33
N LYS A 742 -12.84 -22.34 -6.55
CA LYS A 742 -12.46 -21.69 -7.80
C LYS A 742 -10.94 -21.63 -7.94
N ASN A 743 -10.19 -21.37 -6.87
CA ASN A 743 -8.72 -21.48 -6.87
C ASN A 743 -8.24 -22.91 -7.19
N LEU A 744 -8.88 -23.95 -6.64
CA LEU A 744 -8.58 -25.34 -6.99
C LEU A 744 -8.92 -25.66 -8.44
N SER A 745 -10.01 -25.11 -8.99
CA SER A 745 -10.34 -25.20 -10.41
C SER A 745 -9.26 -24.52 -11.27
N ASN A 746 -8.83 -23.31 -10.92
CA ASN A 746 -7.79 -22.56 -11.61
C ASN A 746 -6.42 -23.30 -11.56
N ILE A 747 -6.06 -23.90 -10.41
CA ILE A 747 -4.87 -24.78 -10.27
C ILE A 747 -4.97 -25.96 -11.24
N ASN A 748 -6.13 -26.64 -11.28
CA ASN A 748 -6.34 -27.77 -12.19
C ASN A 748 -6.22 -27.33 -13.65
N GLN A 749 -6.80 -26.18 -14.04
CA GLN A 749 -6.65 -25.63 -15.39
C GLN A 749 -5.18 -25.34 -15.74
N ARG A 750 -4.41 -24.69 -14.86
CA ARG A 750 -2.99 -24.42 -15.10
C ARG A 750 -2.15 -25.69 -15.14
N PHE A 751 -2.46 -26.69 -14.31
CA PHE A 751 -1.82 -28.00 -14.41
C PHE A 751 -2.15 -28.72 -15.72
N LEU A 752 -3.38 -28.61 -16.23
CA LEU A 752 -3.75 -29.15 -17.55
C LEU A 752 -2.97 -28.45 -18.66
N SER A 753 -2.86 -27.11 -18.65
CA SER A 753 -2.00 -26.37 -19.59
C SER A 753 -0.53 -26.83 -19.54
N ILE A 754 0.04 -26.97 -18.34
CA ILE A 754 1.42 -27.46 -18.14
C ILE A 754 1.58 -28.90 -18.67
N ARG A 755 0.63 -29.79 -18.36
CA ARG A 755 0.61 -31.18 -18.84
C ARG A 755 0.57 -31.23 -20.37
N ASP A 756 -0.25 -30.39 -21.00
CA ASP A 756 -0.46 -30.43 -22.43
C ASP A 756 0.70 -29.77 -23.22
N ILE A 757 1.37 -28.77 -22.63
CA ILE A 757 2.68 -28.27 -23.09
C ILE A 757 3.75 -29.37 -23.08
N PHE A 758 3.81 -30.21 -22.04
CA PHE A 758 4.81 -31.29 -22.00
C PHE A 758 4.44 -32.44 -22.95
N ARG A 759 3.15 -32.73 -23.13
CA ARG A 759 2.65 -33.75 -24.07
C ARG A 759 2.90 -33.41 -25.54
N SER A 760 2.84 -32.15 -25.96
CA SER A 760 3.20 -31.77 -27.34
C SER A 760 4.67 -32.05 -27.67
N HIS A 761 5.53 -32.11 -26.64
CA HIS A 761 6.95 -32.55 -26.73
C HIS A 761 7.14 -34.05 -26.46
N ASN A 762 6.05 -34.84 -26.36
CA ASN A 762 6.02 -36.26 -25.98
C ASN A 762 6.60 -36.57 -24.57
N ILE A 763 6.69 -35.58 -23.68
CA ILE A 763 7.19 -35.74 -22.32
C ILE A 763 6.02 -36.10 -21.40
N MET A 764 5.97 -37.34 -20.91
CA MET A 764 4.80 -37.86 -20.20
C MET A 764 4.88 -37.72 -18.68
N ASN A 765 6.09 -37.67 -18.10
CA ASN A 765 6.29 -37.63 -16.65
C ASN A 765 7.05 -36.39 -16.16
N PHE A 766 7.09 -35.31 -16.95
CA PHE A 766 7.90 -34.12 -16.70
C PHE A 766 9.42 -34.43 -16.54
N GLU A 767 9.90 -35.52 -17.13
CA GLU A 767 11.27 -36.05 -16.90
C GLU A 767 12.40 -35.25 -17.56
N LYS A 768 12.04 -34.35 -18.50
CA LYS A 768 12.89 -33.27 -19.02
C LYS A 768 12.01 -32.02 -19.23
N LEU A 769 12.63 -30.86 -19.44
CA LEU A 769 11.90 -29.66 -19.89
C LEU A 769 11.51 -29.77 -21.39
N PRO A 770 10.51 -29.00 -21.86
CA PRO A 770 10.21 -28.84 -23.29
C PRO A 770 11.44 -28.33 -24.06
N ASP A 771 11.58 -28.74 -25.32
CA ASP A 771 12.81 -28.51 -26.09
C ASP A 771 12.90 -27.07 -26.65
N THR A 772 11.76 -26.45 -26.99
CA THR A 772 11.64 -25.04 -27.41
C THR A 772 11.85 -24.08 -26.23
N ARG A 773 12.15 -22.80 -26.50
CA ARG A 773 12.25 -21.77 -25.44
C ARG A 773 10.87 -21.24 -25.05
N GLU A 774 9.98 -21.20 -26.02
CA GLU A 774 8.62 -20.68 -25.98
C GLU A 774 7.77 -21.50 -25.00
N ASP A 775 7.76 -22.83 -25.15
CA ASP A 775 7.05 -23.73 -24.23
C ASP A 775 7.68 -23.77 -22.82
N ARG A 776 8.99 -23.57 -22.70
CA ARG A 776 9.66 -23.39 -21.40
C ARG A 776 9.24 -22.10 -20.71
N ASN A 777 9.06 -21.00 -21.45
CA ASN A 777 8.53 -19.74 -20.91
C ASN A 777 7.04 -19.90 -20.52
N MET A 778 6.23 -20.54 -21.36
CA MET A 778 4.81 -20.82 -21.04
C MET A 778 4.67 -21.72 -19.81
N PHE A 779 5.48 -22.77 -19.70
CA PHE A 779 5.59 -23.59 -18.49
C PHE A 779 5.93 -22.73 -17.26
N ALA A 780 6.98 -21.90 -17.34
CA ALA A 780 7.39 -21.05 -16.22
C ALA A 780 6.26 -20.09 -15.78
N LYS A 781 5.56 -19.47 -16.74
CA LYS A 781 4.40 -18.61 -16.48
C LYS A 781 3.26 -19.37 -15.81
N CYS A 782 2.77 -20.45 -16.42
CA CYS A 782 1.67 -21.25 -15.86
C CYS A 782 2.03 -21.88 -14.50
N PHE A 783 3.29 -22.27 -14.28
CA PHE A 783 3.77 -22.82 -13.01
C PHE A 783 3.86 -21.75 -11.92
N SER A 784 4.29 -20.53 -12.25
CA SER A 784 4.26 -19.39 -11.34
C SER A 784 2.82 -19.06 -10.92
N GLU A 785 1.91 -18.89 -11.89
CA GLU A 785 0.49 -18.63 -11.63
C GLU A 785 -0.15 -19.74 -10.76
N MET A 786 0.13 -21.02 -11.07
CA MET A 786 -0.31 -22.17 -10.27
C MET A 786 0.27 -22.16 -8.85
N THR A 787 1.50 -21.65 -8.65
CA THR A 787 2.13 -21.52 -7.33
C THR A 787 1.48 -20.42 -6.50
N HIS A 788 1.16 -19.27 -7.10
CA HIS A 788 0.38 -18.20 -6.44
C HIS A 788 -1.02 -18.70 -6.03
N LEU A 789 -1.73 -19.38 -6.93
CA LEU A 789 -3.03 -20.00 -6.63
C LEU A 789 -2.93 -21.07 -5.53
N LEU A 790 -1.81 -21.81 -5.46
CA LEU A 790 -1.58 -22.81 -4.41
C LEU A 790 -1.30 -22.16 -3.04
N GLU A 791 -0.58 -21.04 -2.97
CA GLU A 791 -0.44 -20.28 -1.72
C GLU A 791 -1.76 -19.64 -1.26
N ALA A 792 -2.57 -19.14 -2.20
CA ALA A 792 -3.95 -18.72 -1.93
C ALA A 792 -4.78 -19.89 -1.37
N ALA A 793 -4.81 -21.04 -2.03
CA ALA A 793 -5.55 -22.22 -1.58
C ALA A 793 -5.09 -22.71 -0.19
N LYS A 794 -3.79 -22.70 0.11
CA LYS A 794 -3.25 -23.00 1.46
C LYS A 794 -3.79 -22.02 2.50
N LEU A 795 -3.74 -20.71 2.23
CA LEU A 795 -4.31 -19.68 3.10
C LEU A 795 -5.83 -19.79 3.24
N GLN A 796 -6.53 -20.36 2.26
CA GLN A 796 -7.97 -20.66 2.33
C GLN A 796 -8.31 -22.01 3.00
N GLY A 797 -7.30 -22.82 3.36
CA GLY A 797 -7.49 -24.06 4.15
C GLY A 797 -7.25 -25.38 3.42
N PHE A 798 -6.69 -25.34 2.20
CA PHE A 798 -6.26 -26.54 1.49
C PHE A 798 -5.17 -27.31 2.25
N VAL A 799 -5.41 -28.60 2.48
CA VAL A 799 -4.45 -29.51 3.13
C VAL A 799 -4.44 -30.84 2.38
N TRP A 800 -3.31 -31.19 1.76
CA TRP A 800 -3.10 -32.39 0.92
C TRP A 800 -3.54 -33.74 1.52
N ARG A 801 -3.71 -33.83 2.85
CA ARG A 801 -4.12 -35.07 3.55
C ARG A 801 -5.65 -35.24 3.64
N ARG A 802 -6.46 -34.24 3.29
CA ARG A 802 -7.92 -34.35 3.26
C ARG A 802 -8.40 -34.74 1.86
N ALA A 803 -8.65 -36.03 1.65
CA ALA A 803 -9.16 -36.56 0.37
C ALA A 803 -10.59 -36.08 0.04
N ASN A 804 -11.39 -35.80 1.08
CA ASN A 804 -12.70 -35.17 0.98
C ASN A 804 -12.70 -33.89 1.84
N MET A 805 -13.28 -32.80 1.33
CA MET A 805 -13.73 -31.67 2.15
C MET A 805 -15.26 -31.70 2.22
N SER A 806 -15.81 -31.49 3.41
CA SER A 806 -17.25 -31.39 3.64
C SER A 806 -17.74 -30.00 3.25
N SER A 807 -18.72 -29.92 2.36
CA SER A 807 -19.40 -28.67 1.99
C SER A 807 -20.29 -28.18 3.13
N SER A 808 -19.77 -27.30 3.98
CA SER A 808 -20.49 -26.62 5.07
C SER A 808 -20.66 -25.11 4.84
N MET A 809 -20.52 -24.67 3.59
CA MET A 809 -20.74 -23.29 3.12
C MET A 809 -21.33 -23.36 1.70
N ALA A 810 -22.49 -24.01 1.56
CA ALA A 810 -23.14 -24.24 0.26
C ALA A 810 -24.64 -23.91 0.33
N VAL A 811 -25.02 -22.81 -0.33
CA VAL A 811 -26.43 -22.53 -0.68
C VAL A 811 -26.96 -23.67 -1.56
N PRO A 812 -28.16 -24.20 -1.33
CA PRO A 812 -28.58 -25.45 -1.96
C PRO A 812 -28.91 -25.31 -3.45
N ILE A 813 -28.26 -26.14 -4.27
CA ILE A 813 -28.70 -26.45 -5.64
C ILE A 813 -29.06 -27.95 -5.68
N GLN A 814 -30.17 -28.28 -6.35
CA GLN A 814 -30.79 -29.61 -6.31
C GLN A 814 -29.84 -30.73 -6.78
N ARG A 815 -29.91 -31.89 -6.12
CA ARG A 815 -29.18 -33.12 -6.49
C ARG A 815 -30.14 -34.21 -6.99
N SER A 816 -29.86 -34.76 -8.16
CA SER A 816 -30.30 -36.11 -8.55
C SER A 816 -29.31 -37.17 -8.03
N ARG A 817 -29.78 -38.41 -7.84
CA ARG A 817 -29.04 -39.50 -7.15
C ARG A 817 -28.41 -40.50 -8.12
N LEU A 818 -27.33 -41.15 -7.69
CA LEU A 818 -27.06 -42.59 -7.87
C LEU A 818 -25.97 -43.09 -6.89
N ASN A 819 -26.05 -44.35 -6.46
CA ASN A 819 -25.23 -44.96 -5.39
C ASN A 819 -24.12 -45.89 -5.95
N TRP A 820 -23.20 -46.38 -5.09
CA TRP A 820 -22.68 -47.78 -4.96
C TRP A 820 -21.49 -47.84 -3.95
N THR A 821 -20.88 -49.01 -3.67
CA THR A 821 -20.19 -49.37 -2.39
C THR A 821 -18.92 -50.24 -2.57
N SER A 822 -18.02 -50.50 -1.57
CA SER A 822 -17.53 -49.76 -0.37
C SER A 822 -16.35 -50.52 0.33
N ARG A 823 -15.69 -49.89 1.34
CA ARG A 823 -14.85 -50.50 2.42
C ARG A 823 -13.43 -51.06 2.01
N PRO A 824 -12.49 -51.40 2.95
CA PRO A 824 -11.56 -50.43 3.59
C PRO A 824 -10.09 -50.94 3.81
N ILE A 825 -9.37 -50.42 4.85
CA ILE A 825 -8.04 -50.81 5.43
C ILE A 825 -6.82 -50.15 4.72
N SER A 826 -6.13 -49.11 5.26
CA SER A 826 -5.12 -49.00 6.37
C SER A 826 -3.74 -49.62 6.05
N SER A 827 -2.57 -49.16 6.50
CA SER A 827 -2.13 -48.13 7.49
C SER A 827 -0.81 -47.43 6.98
N CYS A 828 0.14 -46.76 7.67
CA CYS A 828 0.43 -46.43 9.10
C CYS A 828 1.15 -45.04 9.22
N PHE A 829 2.25 -44.87 9.99
CA PHE A 829 2.90 -43.58 10.32
C PHE A 829 4.45 -43.59 10.48
N SER A 830 5.04 -42.37 10.54
CA SER A 830 6.42 -41.93 10.92
C SER A 830 7.40 -41.61 9.75
N ALA A 831 8.36 -40.68 9.87
CA ALA A 831 8.48 -39.42 10.65
C ALA A 831 9.69 -38.60 10.12
N THR A 832 9.66 -37.27 10.23
CA THR A 832 10.79 -36.31 10.00
C THR A 832 11.43 -36.19 8.59
N VAL A 833 11.82 -34.94 8.25
CA VAL A 833 12.64 -34.50 7.10
C VAL A 833 12.15 -34.82 5.66
N SER A 834 11.03 -34.23 5.24
CA SER A 834 10.80 -33.82 3.83
C SER A 834 9.58 -32.90 3.68
N SER A 835 9.70 -31.77 2.98
CA SER A 835 8.56 -30.82 2.78
C SER A 835 8.50 -30.12 1.42
N LEU A 836 9.25 -30.57 0.40
CA LEU A 836 9.19 -30.02 -0.98
C LEU A 836 9.18 -31.09 -2.09
N ASN A 837 9.04 -32.38 -1.75
CA ASN A 837 9.06 -33.48 -2.71
C ASN A 837 7.73 -34.26 -2.74
N GLN A 838 6.81 -33.92 -3.67
CA GLN A 838 6.05 -34.82 -4.57
C GLN A 838 4.94 -34.05 -5.31
N VAL A 839 4.42 -34.64 -6.40
CA VAL A 839 3.76 -33.93 -7.53
C VAL A 839 2.22 -34.11 -7.55
N ILE A 840 1.56 -33.50 -8.55
CA ILE A 840 0.21 -32.93 -8.55
C ILE A 840 -0.93 -33.95 -8.83
N LEU A 841 -2.16 -33.55 -8.48
CA LEU A 841 -3.43 -34.28 -8.68
C LEU A 841 -3.89 -34.36 -10.16
N VAL A 842 -4.80 -35.30 -10.45
CA VAL A 842 -5.19 -35.71 -11.82
C VAL A 842 -6.72 -35.73 -12.01
N THR A 843 -7.15 -35.68 -13.28
CA THR A 843 -8.52 -35.56 -13.85
C THR A 843 -9.63 -36.40 -13.22
N PRO A 844 -10.90 -35.94 -13.28
CA PRO A 844 -12.04 -36.59 -12.64
C PRO A 844 -12.43 -37.95 -13.27
N LYS A 845 -13.11 -38.79 -12.48
CA LYS A 845 -13.82 -39.99 -12.97
C LYS A 845 -15.31 -40.06 -12.59
N THR A 846 -15.70 -39.40 -11.50
CA THR A 846 -17.09 -39.04 -11.11
C THR A 846 -17.03 -37.84 -10.16
N PRO A 847 -18.14 -37.11 -9.94
CA PRO A 847 -18.17 -36.03 -8.95
C PRO A 847 -17.93 -36.55 -7.52
N GLY A 848 -16.98 -35.95 -6.79
CA GLY A 848 -16.89 -36.09 -5.33
C GLY A 848 -15.97 -37.19 -4.74
N SER A 849 -14.96 -37.69 -5.46
CA SER A 849 -13.91 -38.52 -4.82
C SER A 849 -12.53 -38.38 -5.48
N ILE A 850 -11.46 -38.54 -4.67
CA ILE A 850 -10.05 -38.37 -5.07
C ILE A 850 -9.23 -39.60 -4.66
N ARG A 851 -8.27 -40.03 -5.50
CA ARG A 851 -7.29 -41.09 -5.19
C ARG A 851 -5.90 -40.69 -5.69
N LEU A 852 -4.85 -41.09 -4.95
CA LEU A 852 -3.44 -40.73 -5.21
C LEU A 852 -2.63 -41.92 -5.78
N ILE A 853 -1.58 -41.62 -6.54
CA ILE A 853 -0.59 -42.59 -7.07
C ILE A 853 0.82 -42.00 -6.88
N PRO A 854 1.81 -42.75 -6.35
CA PRO A 854 3.15 -42.23 -6.06
C PRO A 854 4.12 -42.32 -7.26
N ILE A 855 5.16 -41.48 -7.25
CA ILE A 855 6.27 -41.44 -8.22
C ILE A 855 7.62 -41.68 -7.51
N SER A 856 8.56 -42.38 -8.18
CA SER A 856 9.83 -42.81 -7.61
C SER A 856 10.92 -41.72 -7.54
N ARG A 857 11.90 -41.89 -6.64
CA ARG A 857 12.96 -40.89 -6.34
C ARG A 857 13.78 -40.39 -7.55
N LYS A 858 13.91 -41.16 -8.64
CA LYS A 858 14.84 -40.80 -9.74
C LYS A 858 14.44 -39.56 -10.55
N GLN A 859 13.15 -39.24 -10.67
CA GLN A 859 12.69 -38.11 -11.50
C GLN A 859 12.89 -36.73 -10.83
N VAL A 860 13.14 -36.66 -9.53
CA VAL A 860 13.30 -35.38 -8.80
C VAL A 860 14.63 -34.67 -9.11
N GLN A 861 15.71 -35.42 -9.39
CA GLN A 861 17.06 -34.83 -9.57
C GLN A 861 17.17 -33.85 -10.73
N VAL A 862 16.37 -34.03 -11.80
CA VAL A 862 16.36 -33.15 -12.97
C VAL A 862 15.85 -31.75 -12.63
N LEU A 863 14.93 -31.62 -11.66
CA LEU A 863 14.36 -30.34 -11.23
C LEU A 863 15.23 -29.62 -10.19
N SER A 864 16.02 -30.34 -9.38
CA SER A 864 16.92 -29.72 -8.39
C SER A 864 18.24 -29.20 -8.98
N MET A 865 18.69 -29.71 -10.13
CA MET A 865 20.01 -29.37 -10.70
C MET A 865 19.99 -28.16 -11.65
N ARG A 866 19.59 -26.98 -11.14
CA ARG A 866 20.05 -25.65 -11.64
C ARG A 866 19.61 -24.43 -10.81
N SER A 867 19.08 -24.60 -9.60
CA SER A 867 18.80 -23.48 -8.68
C SER A 867 20.03 -23.12 -7.83
N ILE A 868 20.62 -21.94 -8.11
CA ILE A 868 21.58 -21.21 -7.26
C ILE A 868 22.94 -21.91 -7.01
N SER A 869 24.01 -21.36 -7.60
CA SER A 869 25.39 -21.60 -7.16
C SER A 869 26.30 -20.39 -7.40
N THR A 870 26.13 -19.33 -6.62
CA THR A 870 27.14 -18.27 -6.45
C THR A 870 28.03 -18.60 -5.24
N PRO A 871 29.37 -18.72 -5.40
CA PRO A 871 30.24 -19.17 -4.32
C PRO A 871 30.60 -18.03 -3.36
N SER A 872 30.09 -18.08 -2.12
CA SER A 872 30.50 -17.19 -1.03
C SER A 872 31.65 -17.80 -0.22
N PHE A 873 32.88 -17.34 -0.49
CA PHE A 873 34.00 -17.61 0.42
C PHE A 873 33.78 -16.92 1.77
N ARG A 874 33.91 -17.65 2.87
CA ARG A 874 34.21 -17.09 4.20
C ARG A 874 35.36 -17.84 4.86
N SER A 875 36.14 -17.09 5.61
CA SER A 875 37.39 -17.50 6.25
C SER A 875 37.19 -17.91 7.72
N SER A 876 38.28 -18.35 8.36
CA SER A 876 38.40 -18.79 9.77
C SER A 876 37.86 -20.21 10.07
N SER A 877 38.51 -21.05 10.90
CA SER A 877 39.90 -21.02 11.38
C SER A 877 40.38 -22.37 11.99
N ARG A 878 41.70 -22.45 12.24
CA ARG A 878 42.40 -23.28 13.28
C ARG A 878 42.53 -24.82 13.14
N THR A 879 43.74 -25.20 12.69
CA THR A 879 44.75 -26.00 13.47
C THR A 879 44.66 -27.54 13.56
N SER A 880 45.82 -28.19 13.31
CA SER A 880 46.20 -29.59 13.64
C SER A 880 45.63 -30.71 12.73
N ILE A 881 46.27 -31.87 12.45
CA ILE A 881 47.54 -32.50 12.91
C ILE A 881 48.40 -33.00 11.69
N ARG A 882 49.72 -33.16 11.91
CA ARG A 882 50.77 -33.73 11.02
C ARG A 882 50.42 -35.01 10.22
N ARG A 883 50.91 -35.07 8.96
CA ARG A 883 51.65 -36.15 8.23
C ARG A 883 51.35 -36.04 6.71
N GLY A 884 52.27 -36.16 5.75
CA GLY A 884 53.75 -36.24 5.78
C GLY A 884 54.32 -36.91 4.52
N ARG A 885 55.40 -36.37 3.92
CA ARG A 885 56.06 -36.74 2.64
C ARG A 885 55.27 -36.39 1.35
N ALA A 886 55.88 -36.23 0.16
CA ALA A 886 57.22 -35.74 -0.23
C ALA A 886 57.31 -35.67 -1.78
N ALA A 887 57.96 -34.62 -2.33
CA ALA A 887 58.56 -34.48 -3.69
C ALA A 887 57.67 -34.81 -4.94
N ARG A 888 57.77 -34.09 -6.06
CA ARG A 888 58.67 -32.99 -6.46
C ARG A 888 57.89 -31.73 -6.79
#